data_AF-A0A316WDB9-F1
#
_entry.id   AF-A0A316WDB9-F1
#
_cell.length_a   1.000
_cell.length_b   1.000
_cell.length_c   1.000
_cell.angle_alpha   90.00
_cell.angle_beta   90.00
_cell.angle_gamma   90.00
#
_symmetry.space_group_name_H-M   'P 1'
#
loop_
_entity.id
_entity.type
_entity.pdbx_description
1 polymer ?
#
loop_
_entity_poly.entity_id
_entity_poly.type
_entity_poly.pdbx_seq_one_letter_code
_entity_poly.pdbx_strand_id
1 'polypeptide(L)'
;MAHRIYLYNYDQKTDQSFETYLGEWNYEIPLLLYPLISEDITVEDVEFFSNKEQGIVHLRYFFNLLADTYQLHYKKAYYEPVNKMFEFLEALPYDSFVLNATDVFNMNEEKHKVQAKEWLVEIQQKNKLYKKAVETQNLSLLDSLFSRTGYSSFLDILQTDWINYGLGYFEELAYKKIASSVFEENGKFGLKDAKGTILAPAIYDEIFEADYHYGISVIQKEGLFGYLQSDGKELVPPMYEEAFDVFDFALEPLGEVKVNGKSGILKVYSKTWLVPADYDAIERIAYGFLGVEKDGKFGVYGDENSIIIPVESETPYEYDYFPELFFTKQKGISKRRYYTKEGLYLGDFLEGSILKTNACFWIKPNKFDKKGRLIDEKGGIIIDEADQLILIDHFEALAVRKDKNWKIYHALKHRFLLDNEYIIKVKAESSIGYKNNAFILETQTGLGLFDADNENWLIAPQSEIKQIHYLQNGFLSVQKNEGYQLFDFENDLSAELYDYISNPLNYRTEEGLLFLYKGANMFRINEDRSIHPVETAEYGPIYLDRYSLRGKDLEYFTSFYNRWKNQAGSNFEQFMDVEIIKKMAFDAKENQNYQEALRLFELSAQKNDIDSWVEMGILLTDPEIESLFNPQKGMAYYEKAAQQNHPIAWNNIGALYHNGTGYAFNIKKAIQAYGKGASLGDGMALANLGDLYYFGEHVIQDYDKALDFYQKAEKKNYYNYDKISEIYYQLRDYKNLLVYLKKDYDQSYSGIYYGIIYEHGMGVKADAKKAIKYYEQANAYNAYEYATQRLVYYYGEDPVFKNEKKLQKWRSFAEENGFKIN
;
A
#
# COMPACT_ATOMS: atom_id res chain seq x y z
N MET A 1 -5.89 -6.14 14.27
CA MET A 1 -6.28 -4.91 13.56
C MET A 1 -5.87 -5.07 12.11
N ALA A 2 -6.75 -4.81 11.15
CA ALA A 2 -6.34 -4.78 9.75
C ALA A 2 -5.40 -3.58 9.56
N HIS A 3 -4.25 -3.79 8.94
CA HIS A 3 -3.32 -2.71 8.62
C HIS A 3 -3.76 -2.06 7.31
N ARG A 4 -3.95 -0.74 7.32
CA ARG A 4 -4.65 -0.01 6.26
C ARG A 4 -3.80 1.07 5.64
N ILE A 5 -4.16 1.42 4.41
CA ILE A 5 -3.64 2.55 3.66
C ILE A 5 -4.81 3.50 3.44
N TYR A 6 -4.59 4.79 3.70
CA TYR A 6 -5.60 5.83 3.52
C TYR A 6 -5.14 6.82 2.45
N LEU A 7 -6.05 7.24 1.58
CA LEU A 7 -5.84 8.28 0.59
C LEU A 7 -6.65 9.53 0.95
N TYR A 8 -6.06 10.72 0.88
CA TYR A 8 -6.72 12.01 1.14
C TYR A 8 -6.52 12.96 -0.05
N ASN A 9 -7.44 13.92 -0.23
CA ASN A 9 -7.19 15.15 -1.01
C ASN A 9 -6.71 16.24 -0.05
N TYR A 10 -5.64 16.95 -0.38
CA TYR A 10 -4.91 17.77 0.59
C TYR A 10 -4.30 19.00 -0.08
N ASP A 11 -4.28 20.12 0.63
CA ASP A 11 -3.57 21.35 0.25
C ASP A 11 -2.29 21.50 1.09
N GLN A 12 -1.15 21.31 0.43
CA GLN A 12 0.17 21.42 1.05
C GLN A 12 0.50 22.83 1.56
N LYS A 13 -0.17 23.87 1.06
CA LYS A 13 0.11 25.26 1.48
C LYS A 13 -0.60 25.64 2.77
N THR A 14 -1.80 25.11 2.96
CA THR A 14 -2.66 25.44 4.11
C THR A 14 -2.73 24.34 5.14
N ASP A 15 -2.12 23.18 4.89
CA ASP A 15 -2.20 21.99 5.75
C ASP A 15 -3.66 21.58 6.01
N GLN A 16 -4.48 21.65 4.95
CA GLN A 16 -5.90 21.30 5.00
C GLN A 16 -6.15 20.02 4.20
N SER A 17 -6.81 19.06 4.82
CA SER A 17 -7.32 17.87 4.14
C SER A 17 -8.80 18.05 3.79
N PHE A 18 -9.25 17.29 2.79
CA PHE A 18 -10.66 17.05 2.58
C PHE A 18 -11.22 16.36 3.83
N GLU A 19 -12.47 16.68 4.18
CA GLU A 19 -13.06 16.32 5.47
C GLU A 19 -13.11 14.81 5.75
N THR A 20 -12.94 13.99 4.70
CA THR A 20 -12.85 12.52 4.78
C THR A 20 -11.71 11.98 3.92
N TYR A 21 -11.22 10.78 4.23
CA TYR A 21 -10.36 10.04 3.31
C TYR A 21 -11.16 9.68 2.05
N LEU A 22 -10.50 9.71 0.90
CA LEU A 22 -11.07 9.34 -0.38
C LEU A 22 -11.21 7.83 -0.53
N GLY A 23 -10.32 7.05 0.07
CA GLY A 23 -10.36 5.59 0.04
C GLY A 23 -9.49 4.96 1.12
N GLU A 24 -9.89 3.77 1.57
CA GLU A 24 -9.17 2.94 2.53
C GLU A 24 -8.95 1.55 1.93
N TRP A 25 -7.71 1.08 1.94
CA TRP A 25 -7.34 -0.22 1.39
C TRP A 25 -6.52 -1.02 2.39
N ASN A 26 -6.46 -2.34 2.19
CA ASN A 26 -5.51 -3.18 2.92
C ASN A 26 -4.08 -2.92 2.43
N TYR A 27 -3.13 -3.74 2.90
CA TYR A 27 -1.67 -3.76 2.67
C TYR A 27 -1.07 -3.22 1.35
N GLU A 28 -1.83 -3.09 0.26
CA GLU A 28 -1.34 -2.63 -1.04
C GLU A 28 -2.25 -1.58 -1.70
N ILE A 29 -1.64 -0.68 -2.47
CA ILE A 29 -2.35 0.25 -3.36
C ILE A 29 -3.10 -0.56 -4.43
N PRO A 30 -4.41 -0.35 -4.64
CA PRO A 30 -5.16 -1.02 -5.69
C PRO A 30 -4.53 -0.84 -7.08
N LEU A 31 -4.35 -1.93 -7.82
CA LEU A 31 -3.72 -1.88 -9.14
C LEU A 31 -4.44 -0.94 -10.11
N LEU A 32 -5.79 -0.84 -10.04
CA LEU A 32 -6.54 0.09 -10.87
C LEU A 32 -6.25 1.56 -10.56
N LEU A 33 -5.88 1.88 -9.32
CA LEU A 33 -5.66 3.26 -8.87
C LEU A 33 -4.19 3.67 -8.83
N TYR A 34 -3.28 2.76 -9.17
CA TYR A 34 -1.84 3.04 -9.15
C TYR A 34 -1.45 4.32 -9.92
N PRO A 35 -1.92 4.52 -11.17
CA PRO A 35 -1.58 5.72 -11.94
C PRO A 35 -2.09 7.03 -11.33
N LEU A 36 -3.06 6.99 -10.42
CA LEU A 36 -3.62 8.17 -9.77
C LEU A 36 -2.63 8.83 -8.82
N ILE A 37 -1.80 8.02 -8.13
CA ILE A 37 -1.01 8.49 -6.98
C ILE A 37 0.49 8.38 -7.19
N SER A 38 0.94 7.78 -8.29
CA SER A 38 2.35 7.43 -8.49
C SER A 38 3.17 8.48 -9.25
N GLU A 39 2.52 9.51 -9.79
CA GLU A 39 3.18 10.55 -10.59
C GLU A 39 3.80 11.64 -9.73
N ASP A 40 5.07 11.95 -10.02
CA ASP A 40 5.89 12.93 -9.29
C ASP A 40 5.78 12.76 -7.76
N ILE A 41 5.59 11.51 -7.35
CA ILE A 41 5.31 11.17 -5.96
C ILE A 41 6.56 11.46 -5.12
N THR A 42 6.35 12.20 -4.03
CA THR A 42 7.38 12.51 -3.03
C THR A 42 6.98 11.93 -1.70
N VAL A 43 7.97 11.77 -0.81
CA VAL A 43 7.72 11.34 0.57
C VAL A 43 8.20 12.43 1.53
N GLU A 44 7.32 12.86 2.43
CA GLU A 44 7.67 13.70 3.57
C GLU A 44 7.38 12.91 4.85
N ASP A 45 8.44 12.63 5.61
CA ASP A 45 8.44 11.71 6.75
C ASP A 45 7.95 10.29 6.44
N VAL A 46 6.63 10.06 6.50
CA VAL A 46 5.99 8.75 6.25
C VAL A 46 4.79 8.85 5.31
N GLU A 47 4.48 10.06 4.83
CA GLU A 47 3.35 10.35 3.96
C GLU A 47 3.81 10.61 2.53
N PHE A 48 3.02 10.14 1.57
CA PHE A 48 3.35 10.26 0.16
C PHE A 48 2.45 11.27 -0.52
N PHE A 49 3.06 12.23 -1.20
CA PHE A 49 2.37 13.33 -1.85
C PHE A 49 2.45 13.17 -3.35
N SER A 50 1.34 13.37 -4.06
CA SER A 50 1.30 13.37 -5.52
C SER A 50 0.37 14.46 -6.05
N ASN A 51 0.56 14.85 -7.30
CA ASN A 51 -0.26 15.88 -7.93
C ASN A 51 -1.61 15.32 -8.39
N LYS A 52 -2.72 15.94 -7.97
CA LYS A 52 -4.08 15.50 -8.30
C LYS A 52 -4.32 15.49 -9.81
N GLU A 53 -4.08 16.63 -10.47
CA GLU A 53 -4.44 16.83 -11.88
C GLU A 53 -3.67 15.87 -12.79
N GLN A 54 -2.36 15.72 -12.57
CA GLN A 54 -1.54 14.76 -13.33
C GLN A 54 -1.96 13.31 -13.04
N GLY A 55 -2.22 12.98 -11.77
CA GLY A 55 -2.72 11.67 -11.37
C GLY A 55 -4.02 11.29 -12.10
N ILE A 56 -4.99 12.20 -12.13
CA ILE A 56 -6.27 12.02 -12.85
C ILE A 56 -6.04 11.78 -14.35
N VAL A 57 -5.11 12.54 -14.96
CA VAL A 57 -4.76 12.37 -16.38
C VAL A 57 -4.16 10.98 -16.65
N HIS A 58 -3.22 10.53 -15.85
CA HIS A 58 -2.59 9.21 -16.00
C HIS A 58 -3.57 8.06 -15.74
N LEU A 59 -4.41 8.20 -14.72
CA LEU A 59 -5.50 7.26 -14.46
C LEU A 59 -6.44 7.16 -15.67
N ARG A 60 -6.77 8.29 -16.29
CA ARG A 60 -7.62 8.31 -17.50
C ARG A 60 -6.98 7.60 -18.68
N TYR A 61 -5.68 7.80 -18.92
CA TYR A 61 -4.99 7.07 -19.98
C TYR A 61 -4.98 5.56 -19.74
N PHE A 62 -4.77 5.16 -18.49
CA PHE A 62 -4.80 3.75 -18.14
C PHE A 62 -6.20 3.15 -18.31
N PHE A 63 -7.25 3.82 -17.84
CA PHE A 63 -8.63 3.35 -18.03
C PHE A 63 -9.04 3.30 -19.50
N ASN A 64 -8.57 4.23 -20.33
CA ASN A 64 -8.76 4.17 -21.78
C ASN A 64 -8.06 2.95 -22.40
N LEU A 65 -6.81 2.65 -22.01
CA LEU A 65 -6.10 1.45 -22.44
C LEU A 65 -6.88 0.17 -22.08
N LEU A 66 -7.41 0.10 -20.85
CA LEU A 66 -8.26 -1.02 -20.42
C LEU A 66 -9.52 -1.12 -21.27
N ALA A 67 -10.20 0.00 -21.53
CA ALA A 67 -11.42 0.04 -22.33
C ALA A 67 -11.19 -0.33 -23.80
N ASP A 68 -10.06 0.07 -24.39
CA ASP A 68 -9.65 -0.30 -25.74
C ASP A 68 -9.31 -1.79 -25.83
N THR A 69 -8.48 -2.28 -24.89
CA THR A 69 -8.02 -3.67 -24.84
C THR A 69 -9.20 -4.65 -24.68
N TYR A 70 -10.17 -4.31 -23.82
CA TYR A 70 -11.30 -5.17 -23.48
C TYR A 70 -12.62 -4.79 -24.16
N GLN A 71 -12.60 -3.79 -25.06
CA GLN A 71 -13.77 -3.31 -25.80
C GLN A 71 -14.94 -2.90 -24.88
N LEU A 72 -14.68 -2.00 -23.93
CA LEU A 72 -15.64 -1.61 -22.88
C LEU A 72 -16.34 -0.28 -23.13
N HIS A 73 -15.86 0.57 -24.06
CA HIS A 73 -16.34 1.94 -24.27
C HIS A 73 -17.86 2.09 -24.43
N TYR A 74 -18.52 1.10 -25.03
CA TYR A 74 -19.97 1.12 -25.30
C TYR A 74 -20.82 0.43 -24.22
N LYS A 75 -20.20 -0.15 -23.19
CA LYS A 75 -20.91 -0.87 -22.12
C LYS A 75 -21.32 0.09 -21.02
N LYS A 76 -22.64 0.25 -20.83
CA LYS A 76 -23.23 1.10 -19.78
C LYS A 76 -22.71 0.79 -18.39
N ALA A 77 -22.61 -0.50 -18.06
CA ALA A 77 -22.07 -0.95 -16.77
C ALA A 77 -20.64 -0.46 -16.50
N TYR A 78 -19.85 -0.20 -17.55
CA TYR A 78 -18.48 0.33 -17.42
C TYR A 78 -18.47 1.86 -17.36
N TYR A 79 -19.06 2.55 -18.35
CA TYR A 79 -18.86 4.00 -18.45
C TYR A 79 -19.57 4.79 -17.33
N GLU A 80 -20.68 4.31 -16.76
CA GLU A 80 -21.38 5.02 -15.67
C GLU A 80 -20.51 5.15 -14.40
N PRO A 81 -20.03 4.05 -13.79
CA PRO A 81 -19.20 4.16 -12.59
C PRO A 81 -17.85 4.82 -12.87
N VAL A 82 -17.24 4.57 -14.03
CA VAL A 82 -15.96 5.22 -14.41
C VAL A 82 -16.13 6.73 -14.56
N ASN A 83 -17.19 7.20 -15.22
CA ASN A 83 -17.46 8.64 -15.32
C ASN A 83 -17.74 9.24 -13.95
N LYS A 84 -18.51 8.57 -13.09
CA LYS A 84 -18.80 9.04 -11.73
C LYS A 84 -17.52 9.15 -10.88
N MET A 85 -16.60 8.20 -11.01
CA MET A 85 -15.28 8.24 -10.37
C MET A 85 -14.48 9.46 -10.83
N PHE A 86 -14.41 9.73 -12.14
CA PHE A 86 -13.68 10.90 -12.65
C PHE A 86 -14.38 12.23 -12.30
N GLU A 87 -15.70 12.33 -12.37
CA GLU A 87 -16.47 13.51 -11.91
C GLU A 87 -16.18 13.81 -10.44
N PHE A 88 -16.13 12.78 -9.59
CA PHE A 88 -15.74 12.90 -8.19
C PHE A 88 -14.31 13.41 -8.02
N LEU A 89 -13.32 12.78 -8.66
CA LEU A 89 -11.91 13.15 -8.53
C LEU A 89 -11.64 14.59 -9.02
N GLU A 90 -12.30 15.01 -10.10
CA GLU A 90 -12.19 16.37 -10.65
C GLU A 90 -12.84 17.42 -9.75
N ALA A 91 -13.90 17.07 -9.03
CA ALA A 91 -14.61 17.97 -8.12
C ALA A 91 -13.87 18.22 -6.78
N LEU A 92 -12.79 17.47 -6.51
CA LEU A 92 -12.03 17.62 -5.28
C LEU A 92 -11.38 19.00 -5.16
N PRO A 93 -11.44 19.66 -3.98
CA PRO A 93 -11.10 21.07 -3.82
C PRO A 93 -9.60 21.37 -3.88
N TYR A 94 -8.73 20.41 -3.51
CA TYR A 94 -7.29 20.65 -3.38
C TYR A 94 -6.49 20.02 -4.54
N ASP A 95 -5.24 20.44 -4.72
CA ASP A 95 -4.40 20.11 -5.88
C ASP A 95 -3.44 18.91 -5.65
N SER A 96 -3.42 18.33 -4.45
CA SER A 96 -2.60 17.16 -4.12
C SER A 96 -3.40 15.99 -3.55
N PHE A 97 -2.83 14.80 -3.69
CA PHE A 97 -3.22 13.61 -2.95
C PHE A 97 -2.17 13.26 -1.89
N VAL A 98 -2.63 12.75 -0.75
CA VAL A 98 -1.76 12.22 0.32
C VAL A 98 -2.11 10.78 0.60
N LEU A 99 -1.12 9.89 0.49
CA LEU A 99 -1.23 8.50 0.90
C LEU A 99 -0.56 8.33 2.27
N ASN A 100 -1.29 7.81 3.24
CA ASN A 100 -0.77 7.44 4.56
C ASN A 100 -0.85 5.93 4.76
N ALA A 101 0.30 5.29 4.98
CA ALA A 101 0.41 3.85 5.21
C ALA A 101 1.13 3.52 6.53
N THR A 102 1.06 4.41 7.50
CA THR A 102 1.70 4.23 8.81
C THR A 102 1.25 2.93 9.48
N ASP A 103 -0.03 2.55 9.32
CA ASP A 103 -0.57 1.30 9.86
C ASP A 103 0.11 0.07 9.26
N VAL A 104 0.45 0.10 7.97
CA VAL A 104 1.19 -0.98 7.30
C VAL A 104 2.64 -1.01 7.80
N PHE A 105 3.26 0.14 8.05
CA PHE A 105 4.63 0.21 8.55
C PHE A 105 4.80 -0.37 9.96
N ASN A 106 3.73 -0.38 10.78
CA ASN A 106 3.74 -1.00 12.11
C ASN A 106 3.94 -2.54 12.09
N MET A 107 3.87 -3.18 10.93
CA MET A 107 4.10 -4.62 10.77
C MET A 107 5.58 -5.02 10.81
N ASN A 108 6.48 -4.03 10.80
CA ASN A 108 7.92 -4.23 10.68
C ASN A 108 8.65 -3.44 11.77
N GLU A 109 9.70 -4.02 12.35
CA GLU A 109 10.55 -3.38 13.37
C GLU A 109 11.47 -2.28 12.78
N GLU A 110 11.57 -2.20 11.45
CA GLU A 110 12.25 -1.12 10.73
C GLU A 110 11.59 0.24 10.98
N LYS A 111 12.40 1.30 10.98
CA LYS A 111 11.87 2.65 11.16
C LYS A 111 10.94 3.02 10.00
N HIS A 112 9.76 3.57 10.30
CA HIS A 112 8.77 3.93 9.27
C HIS A 112 9.35 4.81 8.15
N LYS A 113 10.27 5.74 8.45
CA LYS A 113 10.93 6.58 7.43
C LYS A 113 11.80 5.78 6.45
N VAL A 114 12.33 4.63 6.87
CA VAL A 114 13.10 3.72 5.98
C VAL A 114 12.13 2.98 5.08
N GLN A 115 11.09 2.38 5.68
CA GLN A 115 10.03 1.69 4.95
C GLN A 115 9.36 2.60 3.90
N ALA A 116 9.08 3.86 4.26
CA ALA A 116 8.47 4.83 3.35
C ALA A 116 9.37 5.16 2.14
N LYS A 117 10.70 5.22 2.33
CA LYS A 117 11.65 5.42 1.22
C LYS A 117 11.75 4.21 0.31
N GLU A 118 11.74 3.01 0.86
CA GLU A 118 11.75 1.77 0.07
C GLU A 118 10.47 1.65 -0.75
N TRP A 119 9.33 1.93 -0.13
CA TRP A 119 8.04 1.88 -0.82
C TRP A 119 7.91 2.97 -1.88
N LEU A 120 8.52 4.15 -1.68
CA LEU A 120 8.62 5.18 -2.71
C LEU A 120 9.33 4.66 -3.96
N VAL A 121 10.44 3.93 -3.80
CA VAL A 121 11.18 3.34 -4.91
C VAL A 121 10.33 2.29 -5.63
N GLU A 122 9.62 1.45 -4.89
CA GLU A 122 8.68 0.48 -5.47
C GLU A 122 7.58 1.19 -6.28
N ILE A 123 7.01 2.27 -5.75
CA ILE A 123 5.98 3.07 -6.43
C ILE A 123 6.51 3.67 -7.73
N GLN A 124 7.71 4.25 -7.70
CA GLN A 124 8.34 4.80 -8.88
C GLN A 124 8.68 3.71 -9.92
N GLN A 125 9.07 2.51 -9.50
CA GLN A 125 9.33 1.39 -10.40
C GLN A 125 8.05 0.88 -11.07
N LYS A 126 6.98 0.68 -10.31
CA LYS A 126 5.68 0.27 -10.86
C LYS A 126 5.11 1.36 -11.77
N ASN A 127 5.21 2.65 -11.41
CA ASN A 127 4.76 3.75 -12.28
C ASN A 127 5.42 3.70 -13.67
N LYS A 128 6.72 3.41 -13.74
CA LYS A 128 7.42 3.24 -15.03
C LYS A 128 6.81 2.14 -15.90
N LEU A 129 6.34 1.04 -15.30
CA LEU A 129 5.65 -0.02 -16.02
C LEU A 129 4.28 0.45 -16.53
N TYR A 130 3.49 1.14 -15.70
CA TYR A 130 2.18 1.68 -16.11
C TYR A 130 2.31 2.70 -17.25
N LYS A 131 3.25 3.64 -17.15
CA LYS A 131 3.55 4.60 -18.22
C LYS A 131 3.93 3.87 -19.50
N LYS A 132 4.87 2.92 -19.42
CA LYS A 132 5.30 2.14 -20.58
C LYS A 132 4.14 1.34 -21.19
N ALA A 133 3.26 0.76 -20.39
CA ALA A 133 2.08 0.04 -20.85
C ALA A 133 1.13 0.96 -21.63
N VAL A 134 0.85 2.16 -21.10
CA VAL A 134 0.04 3.18 -21.75
C VAL A 134 0.69 3.71 -23.03
N GLU A 135 1.97 4.09 -22.98
CA GLU A 135 2.73 4.63 -24.11
C GLU A 135 2.82 3.63 -25.26
N THR A 136 3.03 2.35 -24.95
CA THR A 136 3.16 1.27 -25.94
C THR A 136 1.84 0.60 -26.29
N GLN A 137 0.72 1.04 -25.67
CA GLN A 137 -0.59 0.41 -25.79
C GLN A 137 -0.55 -1.11 -25.54
N ASN A 138 0.30 -1.55 -24.61
CA ASN A 138 0.52 -2.96 -24.30
C ASN A 138 0.29 -3.24 -22.81
N LEU A 139 -0.90 -3.77 -22.51
CA LEU A 139 -1.28 -4.13 -21.15
C LEU A 139 -0.46 -5.29 -20.57
N SER A 140 0.11 -6.17 -21.41
CA SER A 140 0.85 -7.36 -20.97
C SER A 140 2.14 -7.02 -20.20
N LEU A 141 2.62 -5.79 -20.31
CA LEU A 141 3.76 -5.30 -19.51
C LEU A 141 3.46 -5.25 -18.01
N LEU A 142 2.19 -5.35 -17.63
CA LEU A 142 1.71 -5.34 -16.26
C LEU A 142 1.37 -6.75 -15.73
N ASP A 143 1.54 -7.81 -16.53
CA ASP A 143 1.13 -9.17 -16.15
C ASP A 143 1.86 -9.67 -14.88
N SER A 144 3.08 -9.22 -14.64
CA SER A 144 3.85 -9.57 -13.44
C SER A 144 3.22 -9.06 -12.14
N LEU A 145 2.37 -8.04 -12.21
CA LEU A 145 1.69 -7.44 -11.06
C LEU A 145 0.62 -8.35 -10.46
N PHE A 146 0.15 -9.37 -11.19
CA PHE A 146 -0.92 -10.26 -10.74
C PHE A 146 -0.47 -11.34 -9.75
N SER A 147 0.83 -11.60 -9.66
CA SER A 147 1.44 -12.71 -8.91
C SER A 147 1.04 -12.79 -7.41
N ARG A 148 0.40 -11.75 -6.86
CA ARG A 148 -0.02 -11.66 -5.44
C ARG A 148 -1.42 -11.09 -5.18
N THR A 149 -2.23 -10.90 -6.23
CA THR A 149 -3.52 -10.16 -6.10
C THR A 149 -4.77 -11.03 -6.07
N GLY A 150 -4.64 -12.34 -6.29
CA GLY A 150 -5.77 -13.27 -6.44
C GLY A 150 -6.55 -13.12 -7.76
N TYR A 151 -6.15 -12.16 -8.61
CA TYR A 151 -6.72 -11.91 -9.93
C TYR A 151 -5.77 -12.37 -11.03
N SER A 152 -6.29 -12.79 -12.19
CA SER A 152 -5.49 -13.22 -13.33
C SER A 152 -5.37 -12.15 -14.43
N SER A 153 -6.19 -11.10 -14.37
CA SER A 153 -6.17 -9.99 -15.32
C SER A 153 -6.83 -8.72 -14.74
N PHE A 154 -6.62 -7.56 -15.39
CA PHE A 154 -7.38 -6.35 -15.06
C PHE A 154 -8.87 -6.48 -15.38
N LEU A 155 -9.25 -7.31 -16.36
CA LEU A 155 -10.65 -7.57 -16.66
C LEU A 155 -11.33 -8.27 -15.47
N ASP A 156 -10.65 -9.22 -14.83
CA ASP A 156 -11.16 -9.89 -13.63
C ASP A 156 -11.39 -8.88 -12.49
N ILE A 157 -10.42 -7.99 -12.25
CA ILE A 157 -10.54 -6.93 -11.25
C ILE A 157 -11.74 -6.02 -11.55
N LEU A 158 -11.88 -5.57 -12.80
CA LEU A 158 -12.97 -4.68 -13.22
C LEU A 158 -14.35 -5.33 -13.07
N GLN A 159 -14.45 -6.66 -13.20
CA GLN A 159 -15.70 -7.42 -13.13
C GLN A 159 -16.09 -7.85 -11.71
N THR A 160 -15.24 -7.60 -10.72
CA THR A 160 -15.59 -7.86 -9.31
C THR A 160 -16.68 -6.91 -8.83
N ASP A 161 -17.78 -7.49 -8.31
CA ASP A 161 -19.01 -6.76 -7.94
C ASP A 161 -18.78 -5.53 -7.07
N TRP A 162 -17.97 -5.64 -6.01
CA TRP A 162 -17.72 -4.53 -5.08
C TRP A 162 -16.77 -3.47 -5.63
N ILE A 163 -15.89 -3.81 -6.59
CA ILE A 163 -14.93 -2.86 -7.18
C ILE A 163 -15.64 -1.86 -8.10
N ASN A 164 -16.77 -2.26 -8.69
CA ASN A 164 -17.62 -1.40 -9.51
C ASN A 164 -16.81 -0.57 -10.54
N TYR A 165 -15.98 -1.27 -11.34
CA TYR A 165 -15.08 -0.67 -12.33
C TYR A 165 -14.17 0.45 -11.78
N GLY A 166 -13.76 0.37 -10.51
CA GLY A 166 -12.83 1.29 -9.85
C GLY A 166 -13.51 2.27 -8.89
N LEU A 167 -14.80 2.58 -9.06
CA LEU A 167 -15.53 3.50 -8.17
C LEU A 167 -15.60 2.94 -6.74
N GLY A 168 -15.71 1.63 -6.58
CA GLY A 168 -15.83 0.97 -5.28
C GLY A 168 -14.57 1.01 -4.41
N TYR A 169 -13.44 1.49 -4.95
CA TYR A 169 -12.24 1.76 -4.15
C TYR A 169 -12.30 3.10 -3.39
N PHE A 170 -13.27 3.94 -3.70
CA PHE A 170 -13.47 5.21 -3.02
C PHE A 170 -14.58 5.12 -1.99
N GLU A 171 -14.39 5.84 -0.88
CA GLU A 171 -15.35 5.94 0.21
C GLU A 171 -16.67 6.50 -0.32
N GLU A 172 -17.76 5.78 -0.04
CA GLU A 172 -19.07 6.09 -0.61
C GLU A 172 -19.56 7.48 -0.18
N LEU A 173 -19.25 7.84 1.05
CA LEU A 173 -19.55 9.15 1.61
C LEU A 173 -18.75 10.27 0.94
N ALA A 174 -17.48 10.03 0.56
CA ALA A 174 -16.65 11.05 -0.07
C ALA A 174 -17.25 11.53 -1.40
N TYR A 175 -17.67 10.60 -2.25
CA TYR A 175 -18.26 10.97 -3.55
C TYR A 175 -19.76 11.30 -3.48
N LYS A 176 -20.49 10.89 -2.43
CA LYS A 176 -21.88 11.30 -2.20
C LYS A 176 -21.99 12.68 -1.55
N LYS A 177 -21.11 13.05 -0.62
CA LYS A 177 -21.13 14.36 0.07
C LYS A 177 -20.91 15.51 -0.91
N ILE A 178 -19.99 15.34 -1.86
CA ILE A 178 -19.75 16.29 -2.96
C ILE A 178 -20.99 16.43 -3.88
N ALA A 179 -21.94 15.50 -3.81
CA ALA A 179 -23.11 15.49 -4.67
C ALA A 179 -24.26 16.39 -4.21
N SER A 180 -24.22 17.04 -3.03
CA SER A 180 -25.32 17.93 -2.57
C SER A 180 -24.81 19.17 -1.80
N SER A 181 -25.47 20.31 -1.99
CA SER A 181 -25.19 21.58 -1.32
C SER A 181 -26.48 22.29 -0.90
N VAL A 182 -26.45 23.00 0.22
CA VAL A 182 -27.55 23.85 0.67
C VAL A 182 -27.61 25.11 -0.18
N PHE A 183 -28.81 25.52 -0.58
CA PHE A 183 -29.06 26.80 -1.24
C PHE A 183 -30.20 27.54 -0.58
N GLU A 184 -30.20 28.87 -0.71
CA GLU A 184 -31.24 29.74 -0.19
C GLU A 184 -32.04 30.37 -1.34
N GLU A 185 -33.36 30.37 -1.22
CA GLU A 185 -34.28 31.06 -2.12
C GLU A 185 -35.43 31.68 -1.29
N ASN A 186 -35.66 32.99 -1.43
CA ASN A 186 -36.70 33.73 -0.70
C ASN A 186 -36.63 33.60 0.84
N GLY A 187 -35.43 33.50 1.42
CA GLY A 187 -35.25 33.33 2.88
C GLY A 187 -35.59 31.93 3.39
N LYS A 188 -35.65 30.94 2.51
CA LYS A 188 -35.84 29.53 2.83
C LYS A 188 -34.72 28.70 2.23
N PHE A 189 -34.40 27.58 2.86
CA PHE A 189 -33.30 26.71 2.47
C PHE A 189 -33.80 25.44 1.79
N GLY A 190 -33.04 24.96 0.81
CA GLY A 190 -33.24 23.72 0.06
C GLY A 190 -31.91 23.02 -0.25
N LEU A 191 -31.97 21.85 -0.88
CA LEU A 191 -30.78 21.08 -1.30
C LEU A 191 -30.72 20.99 -2.81
N LYS A 192 -29.52 21.10 -3.39
CA LYS A 192 -29.26 20.91 -4.82
C LYS A 192 -27.99 20.11 -5.05
N ASP A 193 -27.89 19.42 -6.17
CA ASP A 193 -26.68 18.70 -6.56
C ASP A 193 -25.60 19.62 -7.16
N ALA A 194 -24.42 19.05 -7.44
CA ALA A 194 -23.31 19.76 -8.10
C ALA A 194 -23.65 20.29 -9.51
N LYS A 195 -24.65 19.71 -10.18
CA LYS A 195 -25.18 20.14 -11.49
C LYS A 195 -26.26 21.22 -11.34
N GLY A 196 -26.62 21.59 -10.11
CA GLY A 196 -27.66 22.56 -9.78
C GLY A 196 -29.08 21.98 -9.79
N THR A 197 -29.26 20.66 -9.91
CA THR A 197 -30.56 20.00 -9.82
C THR A 197 -31.09 20.13 -8.40
N ILE A 198 -32.32 20.60 -8.24
CA ILE A 198 -32.96 20.69 -6.92
C ILE A 198 -33.29 19.28 -6.41
N LEU A 199 -32.67 18.88 -5.30
CA LEU A 199 -32.90 17.62 -4.58
C LEU A 199 -34.03 17.79 -3.55
N ALA A 200 -34.02 18.90 -2.81
CA ALA A 200 -35.12 19.31 -1.93
C ALA A 200 -35.43 20.80 -2.15
N PRO A 201 -36.72 21.19 -2.23
CA PRO A 201 -37.11 22.57 -2.52
C PRO A 201 -36.73 23.51 -1.37
N ALA A 202 -36.58 24.79 -1.67
CA ALA A 202 -36.30 25.84 -0.68
C ALA A 202 -37.55 26.17 0.17
N ILE A 203 -37.85 25.31 1.15
CA ILE A 203 -39.05 25.42 2.02
C ILE A 203 -38.74 25.38 3.52
N TYR A 204 -37.49 25.11 3.90
CA TYR A 204 -37.08 24.98 5.29
C TYR A 204 -36.63 26.34 5.84
N ASP A 205 -36.90 26.59 7.12
CA ASP A 205 -36.35 27.76 7.84
C ASP A 205 -34.83 27.63 8.01
N GLU A 206 -34.36 26.39 8.20
CA GLU A 206 -32.95 26.06 8.32
C GLU A 206 -32.73 24.60 7.91
N ILE A 207 -31.60 24.32 7.26
CA ILE A 207 -31.08 22.96 7.06
C ILE A 207 -29.72 22.96 7.76
N PHE A 208 -29.63 22.24 8.87
CA PHE A 208 -28.39 22.12 9.62
C PHE A 208 -27.38 21.25 8.86
N GLU A 209 -26.10 21.36 9.22
CA GLU A 209 -25.05 20.55 8.62
C GLU A 209 -25.41 19.06 8.71
N ALA A 210 -25.26 18.34 7.60
CA ALA A 210 -25.56 16.92 7.56
C ALA A 210 -24.55 16.16 8.41
N ASP A 211 -25.02 15.17 9.16
CA ASP A 211 -24.13 14.28 9.88
C ASP A 211 -23.14 13.59 8.92
N TYR A 212 -21.93 13.34 9.41
CA TYR A 212 -20.85 12.80 8.60
C TYR A 212 -21.12 11.37 8.08
N HIS A 213 -21.79 10.53 8.86
CA HIS A 213 -21.91 9.09 8.59
C HIS A 213 -23.14 8.75 7.73
N TYR A 214 -24.28 9.38 7.98
CA TYR A 214 -25.52 9.06 7.29
C TYR A 214 -25.91 10.13 6.26
N GLY A 215 -25.29 11.30 6.27
CA GLY A 215 -25.67 12.40 5.40
C GLY A 215 -27.08 12.89 5.71
N ILE A 216 -27.47 12.88 6.99
CA ILE A 216 -28.77 13.32 7.47
C ILE A 216 -28.62 14.69 8.14
N SER A 217 -29.34 15.68 7.63
CA SER A 217 -29.46 17.00 8.23
C SER A 217 -30.66 17.05 9.17
N VAL A 218 -30.50 17.70 10.33
CA VAL A 218 -31.65 18.26 11.05
C VAL A 218 -32.26 19.37 10.18
N ILE A 219 -33.57 19.44 10.11
CA ILE A 219 -34.30 20.48 9.36
C ILE A 219 -35.29 21.19 10.26
N GLN A 220 -35.43 22.51 10.09
CA GLN A 220 -36.43 23.31 10.79
C GLN A 220 -37.47 23.86 9.82
N LYS A 221 -38.74 23.81 10.22
CA LYS A 221 -39.85 24.43 9.51
C LYS A 221 -40.98 24.82 10.48
N GLU A 222 -41.40 26.08 10.43
CA GLU A 222 -42.43 26.66 11.29
C GLU A 222 -42.14 26.46 12.79
N GLY A 223 -40.85 26.50 13.16
CA GLY A 223 -40.40 26.30 14.54
C GLY A 223 -40.35 24.84 15.01
N LEU A 224 -40.69 23.88 14.15
CA LEU A 224 -40.60 22.45 14.43
C LEU A 224 -39.40 21.82 13.70
N PHE A 225 -38.91 20.71 14.24
CA PHE A 225 -37.70 20.03 13.77
C PHE A 225 -37.99 18.62 13.23
N GLY A 226 -37.20 18.19 12.24
CA GLY A 226 -37.25 16.89 11.58
C GLY A 226 -35.87 16.49 10.99
N TYR A 227 -35.85 15.49 10.11
CA TYR A 227 -34.62 14.95 9.50
C TYR A 227 -34.74 14.81 7.97
N LEU A 228 -33.74 15.28 7.23
CA LEU A 228 -33.64 15.28 5.78
C LEU A 228 -32.37 14.58 5.31
N GLN A 229 -32.49 13.64 4.38
CA GLN A 229 -31.36 12.98 3.74
C GLN A 229 -30.71 13.88 2.68
N SER A 230 -29.39 13.75 2.48
CA SER A 230 -28.60 14.49 1.48
C SER A 230 -29.06 14.33 0.02
N ASP A 231 -29.77 13.24 -0.31
CA ASP A 231 -30.41 13.03 -1.61
C ASP A 231 -31.74 13.79 -1.77
N GLY A 232 -32.16 14.54 -0.74
CA GLY A 232 -33.39 15.32 -0.69
C GLY A 232 -34.59 14.58 -0.08
N LYS A 233 -34.45 13.32 0.32
CA LYS A 233 -35.54 12.55 0.93
C LYS A 233 -35.79 12.98 2.38
N GLU A 234 -36.99 13.50 2.66
CA GLU A 234 -37.44 13.77 4.03
C GLU A 234 -37.66 12.45 4.78
N LEU A 235 -36.81 12.17 5.77
CA LEU A 235 -36.90 10.95 6.58
C LEU A 235 -37.96 11.12 7.66
N VAL A 236 -37.92 12.25 8.37
CA VAL A 236 -38.84 12.61 9.45
C VAL A 236 -39.33 14.03 9.21
N PRO A 237 -40.64 14.28 9.05
CA PRO A 237 -41.16 15.62 8.82
C PRO A 237 -40.91 16.53 10.04
N PRO A 238 -40.83 17.86 9.85
CA PRO A 238 -40.78 18.81 10.96
C PRO A 238 -41.99 18.68 11.89
N MET A 239 -41.80 18.03 13.04
CA MET A 239 -42.89 17.72 13.98
C MET A 239 -42.48 17.70 15.46
N TYR A 240 -41.19 17.83 15.77
CA TYR A 240 -40.67 17.83 17.14
C TYR A 240 -40.33 19.25 17.61
N GLU A 241 -40.39 19.48 18.92
CA GLU A 241 -40.08 20.79 19.53
C GLU A 241 -38.59 21.14 19.38
N GLU A 242 -37.74 20.12 19.50
CA GLU A 242 -36.30 20.16 19.24
C GLU A 242 -35.90 18.82 18.63
N ALA A 243 -34.88 18.83 17.77
CA ALA A 243 -34.19 17.63 17.30
C ALA A 243 -32.68 17.90 17.26
N PHE A 244 -31.89 16.87 17.56
CA PHE A 244 -30.43 16.93 17.57
C PHE A 244 -29.85 16.09 16.45
N ASP A 245 -28.57 16.31 16.14
CA ASP A 245 -27.84 15.55 15.12
C ASP A 245 -27.98 14.05 15.36
N VAL A 246 -28.09 13.30 14.26
CA VAL A 246 -28.19 11.85 14.36
C VAL A 246 -26.87 11.25 14.86
N PHE A 247 -26.97 10.13 15.55
CA PHE A 247 -25.86 9.32 16.01
C PHE A 247 -26.20 7.85 15.83
N ASP A 248 -25.26 6.95 16.07
CA ASP A 248 -25.55 5.53 15.92
C ASP A 248 -24.85 4.65 16.94
N PHE A 249 -25.60 3.63 17.35
CA PHE A 249 -25.09 2.38 17.89
C PHE A 249 -26.02 1.18 17.61
N ALA A 250 -27.02 1.34 16.74
CA ALA A 250 -28.04 0.38 16.38
C ALA A 250 -27.93 0.04 14.87
N LEU A 251 -28.91 -0.68 14.32
CA LEU A 251 -28.95 -1.00 12.87
C LEU A 251 -29.44 0.18 12.01
N GLU A 252 -29.79 1.31 12.63
CA GLU A 252 -30.30 2.50 11.96
C GLU A 252 -29.96 3.77 12.77
N PRO A 253 -29.79 4.93 12.12
CA PRO A 253 -29.45 6.18 12.78
C PRO A 253 -30.51 6.58 13.82
N LEU A 254 -30.01 7.05 14.96
CA LEU A 254 -30.78 7.48 16.12
C LEU A 254 -30.76 9.01 16.22
N GLY A 255 -31.89 9.61 16.54
CA GLY A 255 -32.03 11.04 16.74
C GLY A 255 -32.64 11.34 18.10
N GLU A 256 -31.99 12.20 18.91
CA GLU A 256 -32.64 12.75 20.09
C GLU A 256 -33.65 13.81 19.66
N VAL A 257 -34.87 13.72 20.18
CA VAL A 257 -35.97 14.66 19.92
C VAL A 257 -36.69 15.01 21.21
N LYS A 258 -37.28 16.20 21.27
CA LYS A 258 -38.15 16.62 22.39
C LYS A 258 -39.62 16.65 22.04
N VAL A 259 -40.43 16.12 22.97
CA VAL A 259 -41.89 16.13 22.94
C VAL A 259 -42.40 16.60 24.30
N ASN A 260 -43.17 17.69 24.36
CA ASN A 260 -43.66 18.29 25.60
C ASN A 260 -42.54 18.57 26.62
N GLY A 261 -41.38 19.04 26.16
CA GLY A 261 -40.22 19.30 27.00
C GLY A 261 -39.50 18.06 27.56
N LYS A 262 -39.85 16.84 27.12
CA LYS A 262 -39.18 15.59 27.50
C LYS A 262 -38.35 15.04 26.35
N SER A 263 -37.14 14.58 26.65
CA SER A 263 -36.22 13.97 25.68
C SER A 263 -36.57 12.50 25.44
N GLY A 264 -36.49 12.07 24.18
CA GLY A 264 -36.58 10.68 23.75
C GLY A 264 -35.63 10.42 22.57
N ILE A 265 -35.32 9.14 22.32
CA ILE A 265 -34.48 8.72 21.19
C ILE A 265 -35.34 8.01 20.14
N LEU A 266 -35.39 8.59 18.95
CA LEU A 266 -36.09 8.08 17.78
C LEU A 266 -35.12 7.31 16.89
N LYS A 267 -35.57 6.16 16.39
CA LYS A 267 -34.94 5.49 15.26
C LYS A 267 -35.39 6.13 13.96
N VAL A 268 -34.50 6.82 13.25
CA VAL A 268 -34.86 7.81 12.22
C VAL A 268 -35.45 7.18 10.96
N TYR A 269 -34.93 6.03 10.50
CA TYR A 269 -35.47 5.37 9.31
C TYR A 269 -36.81 4.67 9.57
N SER A 270 -36.92 3.90 10.65
CA SER A 270 -38.13 3.16 11.04
C SER A 270 -39.21 4.03 11.67
N LYS A 271 -38.82 5.21 12.20
CA LYS A 271 -39.69 6.17 12.90
C LYS A 271 -40.30 5.57 14.17
N THR A 272 -39.54 4.74 14.87
CA THR A 272 -39.95 4.08 16.12
C THR A 272 -39.11 4.55 17.31
N TRP A 273 -39.66 4.49 18.52
CA TRP A 273 -38.92 4.87 19.72
C TRP A 273 -37.93 3.79 20.16
N LEU A 274 -36.69 4.18 20.38
CA LEU A 274 -35.72 3.42 21.17
C LEU A 274 -35.92 3.71 22.66
N VAL A 275 -35.94 5.01 22.99
CA VAL A 275 -36.24 5.54 24.32
C VAL A 275 -37.46 6.46 24.18
N PRO A 276 -38.61 6.16 24.82
CA PRO A 276 -39.76 7.05 24.81
C PRO A 276 -39.41 8.44 25.34
N ALA A 277 -40.11 9.48 24.86
CA ALA A 277 -39.94 10.86 25.30
C ALA A 277 -40.55 11.13 26.70
N ASP A 278 -40.02 10.44 27.72
CA ASP A 278 -40.51 10.47 29.11
C ASP A 278 -39.45 11.01 30.10
N TYR A 279 -38.28 11.39 29.62
CA TYR A 279 -37.10 11.71 30.43
C TYR A 279 -36.78 13.20 30.42
N ASP A 280 -36.25 13.70 31.54
CA ASP A 280 -35.84 15.09 31.69
C ASP A 280 -34.58 15.39 30.86
N ALA A 281 -33.68 14.41 30.77
CA ALA A 281 -32.48 14.44 29.95
C ALA A 281 -32.06 13.02 29.55
N ILE A 282 -31.40 12.90 28.41
CA ILE A 282 -30.75 11.67 27.95
C ILE A 282 -29.30 11.99 27.61
N GLU A 283 -28.37 11.20 28.13
CA GLU A 283 -26.93 11.36 27.90
C GLU A 283 -26.35 10.10 27.27
N ARG A 284 -25.45 10.26 26.30
CA ARG A 284 -24.73 9.13 25.70
C ARG A 284 -23.58 8.74 26.63
N ILE A 285 -23.72 7.61 27.32
CA ILE A 285 -22.70 7.12 28.25
C ILE A 285 -21.64 6.28 27.51
N ALA A 286 -22.08 5.33 26.70
CA ALA A 286 -21.24 4.43 25.91
C ALA A 286 -21.98 3.92 24.67
N TYR A 287 -21.27 3.32 23.72
CA TYR A 287 -21.90 2.69 22.56
C TYR A 287 -22.90 1.61 23.02
N GLY A 288 -24.17 1.73 22.62
CA GLY A 288 -25.26 0.85 23.05
C GLY A 288 -26.00 1.29 24.32
N PHE A 289 -25.52 2.32 25.03
CA PHE A 289 -26.00 2.66 26.37
C PHE A 289 -26.25 4.16 26.59
N LEU A 290 -27.45 4.46 27.07
CA LEU A 290 -27.92 5.82 27.34
C LEU A 290 -28.16 6.01 28.83
N GLY A 291 -27.60 7.08 29.40
CA GLY A 291 -27.97 7.60 30.70
C GLY A 291 -29.30 8.31 30.59
N VAL A 292 -30.22 8.01 31.50
CA VAL A 292 -31.54 8.65 31.52
C VAL A 292 -31.78 9.31 32.87
N GLU A 293 -32.26 10.56 32.84
CA GLU A 293 -32.66 11.30 34.03
C GLU A 293 -34.19 11.41 34.12
N LYS A 294 -34.72 11.11 35.30
CA LYS A 294 -36.14 11.32 35.62
C LYS A 294 -36.30 11.75 37.08
N ASP A 295 -36.93 12.90 37.30
CA ASP A 295 -37.21 13.44 38.64
C ASP A 295 -35.95 13.58 39.52
N GLY A 296 -34.81 13.92 38.91
CA GLY A 296 -33.51 14.06 39.58
C GLY A 296 -32.83 12.74 39.97
N LYS A 297 -33.31 11.60 39.44
CA LYS A 297 -32.69 10.29 39.57
C LYS A 297 -32.14 9.82 38.24
N PHE A 298 -31.09 9.00 38.30
CA PHE A 298 -30.37 8.51 37.13
C PHE A 298 -30.46 6.99 37.01
N GLY A 299 -30.55 6.51 35.77
CA GLY A 299 -30.47 5.10 35.40
C GLY A 299 -29.75 4.91 34.06
N VAL A 300 -29.68 3.66 33.60
CA VAL A 300 -29.07 3.30 32.31
C VAL A 300 -30.06 2.51 31.46
N TYR A 301 -30.20 2.93 30.22
CA TYR A 301 -31.07 2.37 29.19
C TYR A 301 -30.22 1.72 28.09
N GLY A 302 -30.57 0.51 27.66
CA GLY A 302 -29.89 -0.25 26.61
C GLY A 302 -30.54 -0.11 25.24
N ASP A 303 -29.87 -0.63 24.22
CA ASP A 303 -30.30 -0.62 22.82
C ASP A 303 -31.48 -1.58 22.50
N GLU A 304 -31.74 -2.58 23.35
CA GLU A 304 -32.88 -3.50 23.24
C GLU A 304 -34.21 -2.94 23.83
N ASN A 305 -34.43 -1.62 23.76
CA ASN A 305 -35.62 -0.96 24.30
C ASN A 305 -35.88 -1.25 25.81
N SER A 306 -34.83 -1.37 26.64
CA SER A 306 -34.98 -1.73 28.06
C SER A 306 -34.11 -0.89 29.01
N ILE A 307 -34.63 -0.65 30.22
CA ILE A 307 -33.85 -0.10 31.34
C ILE A 307 -33.01 -1.24 31.92
N ILE A 308 -31.68 -1.10 31.87
CA ILE A 308 -30.74 -2.09 32.40
C ILE A 308 -30.40 -1.78 33.86
N ILE A 309 -30.20 -0.50 34.18
CA ILE A 309 -30.00 -0.05 35.56
C ILE A 309 -31.17 0.87 35.94
N PRO A 310 -31.95 0.53 36.99
CA PRO A 310 -33.10 1.33 37.43
C PRO A 310 -32.76 2.80 37.70
N VAL A 311 -33.74 3.68 37.46
CA VAL A 311 -33.64 5.13 37.65
C VAL A 311 -33.76 5.50 39.14
N GLU A 312 -32.75 5.11 39.92
CA GLU A 312 -32.74 5.21 41.38
C GLU A 312 -31.50 5.93 41.93
N SER A 313 -30.47 6.13 41.12
CA SER A 313 -29.21 6.72 41.58
C SER A 313 -29.35 8.23 41.83
N GLU A 314 -28.71 8.72 42.90
CA GLU A 314 -28.57 10.16 43.20
C GLU A 314 -27.52 10.86 42.32
N THR A 315 -26.69 10.08 41.63
CA THR A 315 -25.62 10.59 40.76
C THR A 315 -25.66 9.92 39.40
N PRO A 316 -25.31 10.63 38.31
CA PRO A 316 -25.24 10.05 36.97
C PRO A 316 -24.31 8.85 36.90
N TYR A 317 -24.63 7.91 36.01
CA TYR A 317 -23.76 6.79 35.68
C TYR A 317 -22.71 7.23 34.66
N GLU A 318 -21.47 6.85 34.93
CA GLU A 318 -20.36 6.95 33.97
C GLU A 318 -19.96 5.53 33.55
N TYR A 319 -19.21 5.40 32.45
CA TYR A 319 -18.76 4.11 31.95
C TYR A 319 -17.24 4.05 31.83
N ASP A 320 -16.68 2.98 32.36
CA ASP A 320 -15.26 2.67 32.28
C ASP A 320 -15.06 1.64 31.16
N TYR A 321 -14.51 2.08 30.02
CA TYR A 321 -14.33 1.24 28.84
C TYR A 321 -13.38 0.05 29.06
N PHE A 322 -12.51 0.14 30.06
CA PHE A 322 -11.57 -0.92 30.41
C PHE A 322 -11.54 -1.03 31.94
N PRO A 323 -12.65 -1.53 32.52
CA PRO A 323 -13.04 -2.94 32.33
C PRO A 323 -14.46 -3.19 31.77
N GLU A 324 -15.04 -2.27 31.00
CA GLU A 324 -16.41 -2.35 30.47
C GLU A 324 -17.50 -2.39 31.55
N LEU A 325 -17.42 -1.47 32.52
CA LEU A 325 -18.35 -1.40 33.66
C LEU A 325 -18.97 -0.01 33.79
N PHE A 326 -20.24 0.04 34.21
CA PHE A 326 -20.84 1.28 34.69
C PHE A 326 -20.38 1.59 36.11
N PHE A 327 -20.30 2.86 36.46
CA PHE A 327 -20.04 3.26 37.83
C PHE A 327 -20.72 4.56 38.23
N THR A 328 -20.92 4.72 39.54
CA THR A 328 -21.32 6.00 40.14
C THR A 328 -20.28 6.48 41.15
N LYS A 329 -20.05 7.80 41.17
CA LYS A 329 -19.19 8.45 42.16
C LYS A 329 -19.96 8.65 43.47
N GLN A 330 -19.36 8.23 44.59
CA GLN A 330 -19.93 8.44 45.93
C GLN A 330 -19.38 9.72 46.56
N LYS A 331 -20.26 10.58 47.08
CA LYS A 331 -19.88 11.85 47.68
C LYS A 331 -19.01 11.64 48.93
N GLY A 332 -17.77 12.14 48.90
CA GLY A 332 -16.85 12.12 50.04
C GLY A 332 -16.09 10.80 50.27
N ILE A 333 -16.18 9.84 49.36
CA ILE A 333 -15.47 8.54 49.45
C ILE A 333 -14.68 8.35 48.14
N SER A 334 -13.46 7.84 48.22
CA SER A 334 -12.62 7.61 47.04
C SER A 334 -12.99 6.37 46.21
N LYS A 335 -13.99 5.61 46.67
CA LYS A 335 -14.48 4.39 46.00
C LYS A 335 -15.62 4.75 45.06
N ARG A 336 -15.73 3.98 43.97
CA ARG A 336 -16.82 4.00 43.00
C ARG A 336 -17.63 2.72 43.14
N ARG A 337 -18.94 2.84 42.91
CA ARG A 337 -19.84 1.70 42.90
C ARG A 337 -19.90 1.15 41.48
N TYR A 338 -19.46 -0.09 41.25
CA TYR A 338 -19.34 -0.68 39.92
C TYR A 338 -20.48 -1.66 39.59
N TYR A 339 -20.93 -1.63 38.33
CA TYR A 339 -21.99 -2.48 37.78
C TYR A 339 -21.59 -3.07 36.42
N THR A 340 -22.00 -4.30 36.13
CA THR A 340 -21.79 -4.93 34.81
C THR A 340 -22.68 -4.29 33.74
N LYS A 341 -22.45 -4.66 32.46
CA LYS A 341 -23.29 -4.25 31.33
C LYS A 341 -24.75 -4.68 31.46
N GLU A 342 -25.00 -5.74 32.21
CA GLU A 342 -26.33 -6.29 32.53
C GLU A 342 -26.93 -5.66 33.79
N GLY A 343 -26.27 -4.66 34.38
CA GLY A 343 -26.73 -3.93 35.55
C GLY A 343 -26.46 -4.62 36.89
N LEU A 344 -25.63 -5.67 36.93
CA LEU A 344 -25.32 -6.39 38.17
C LEU A 344 -24.28 -5.62 39.00
N TYR A 345 -24.58 -5.40 40.29
CA TYR A 345 -23.65 -4.76 41.21
C TYR A 345 -22.46 -5.66 41.58
N LEU A 346 -21.23 -5.21 41.32
CA LEU A 346 -19.99 -5.96 41.59
C LEU A 346 -19.32 -5.60 42.92
N GLY A 347 -19.47 -4.35 43.38
CA GLY A 347 -18.82 -3.87 44.59
C GLY A 347 -18.34 -2.41 44.54
N ASP A 348 -17.83 -1.95 45.68
CA ASP A 348 -17.25 -0.63 45.85
C ASP A 348 -15.71 -0.70 45.81
N PHE A 349 -15.11 -0.25 44.71
CA PHE A 349 -13.67 -0.35 44.44
C PHE A 349 -13.04 1.02 44.18
N LEU A 350 -11.72 1.13 44.31
CA LEU A 350 -11.01 2.34 43.90
C LEU A 350 -11.00 2.45 42.38
N GLU A 351 -11.01 3.68 41.88
CA GLU A 351 -10.79 3.97 40.46
C GLU A 351 -9.53 3.26 39.94
N GLY A 352 -9.66 2.61 38.77
CA GLY A 352 -8.58 1.88 38.10
C GLY A 352 -8.09 0.59 38.79
N SER A 353 -8.70 0.20 39.92
CA SER A 353 -8.31 -1.01 40.65
C SER A 353 -8.97 -2.29 40.13
N ILE A 354 -10.12 -2.21 39.47
CA ILE A 354 -10.78 -3.36 38.85
C ILE A 354 -10.36 -3.48 37.38
N LEU A 355 -9.98 -4.68 36.95
CA LEU A 355 -9.71 -5.04 35.56
C LEU A 355 -10.59 -6.21 35.14
N LYS A 356 -11.08 -6.19 33.90
CA LYS A 356 -11.78 -7.32 33.30
C LYS A 356 -10.77 -8.31 32.72
N THR A 357 -10.97 -9.58 32.99
CA THR A 357 -10.38 -10.69 32.23
C THR A 357 -11.47 -11.27 31.32
N ASN A 358 -11.19 -12.34 30.55
CA ASN A 358 -12.20 -12.94 29.67
C ASN A 358 -13.51 -13.34 30.38
N ALA A 359 -13.44 -13.83 31.62
CA ALA A 359 -14.61 -14.34 32.34
C ALA A 359 -14.61 -14.01 33.85
N CYS A 360 -13.69 -13.17 34.31
CA CYS A 360 -13.55 -12.78 35.72
C CYS A 360 -13.15 -11.30 35.82
N PHE A 361 -13.07 -10.79 37.05
CA PHE A 361 -12.48 -9.49 37.33
C PHE A 361 -11.30 -9.60 38.31
N TRP A 362 -10.22 -8.91 37.98
CA TRP A 362 -9.04 -8.77 38.84
C TRP A 362 -9.06 -7.43 39.57
N ILE A 363 -9.13 -7.49 40.89
CA ILE A 363 -8.95 -6.34 41.76
C ILE A 363 -7.46 -6.23 42.10
N LYS A 364 -6.81 -5.21 41.56
CA LYS A 364 -5.40 -4.93 41.74
C LYS A 364 -5.07 -4.58 43.20
N PRO A 365 -3.89 -5.00 43.67
CA PRO A 365 -3.27 -4.39 44.83
C PRO A 365 -3.25 -2.85 44.69
N ASN A 366 -3.50 -2.16 45.78
CA ASN A 366 -3.53 -0.70 45.86
C ASN A 366 -2.84 -0.21 47.15
N LYS A 367 -3.01 1.08 47.46
CA LYS A 367 -2.35 1.68 48.64
C LYS A 367 -2.92 1.18 49.98
N PHE A 368 -4.16 0.70 50.00
CA PHE A 368 -4.85 0.19 51.19
C PHE A 368 -4.82 -1.33 51.29
N ASP A 369 -4.86 -2.02 50.16
CA ASP A 369 -4.76 -3.49 50.08
C ASP A 369 -3.52 -3.89 49.29
N LYS A 370 -2.56 -4.55 49.94
CA LYS A 370 -1.29 -4.94 49.32
C LYS A 370 -1.38 -6.21 48.48
N LYS A 371 -2.53 -6.88 48.50
CA LYS A 371 -2.78 -8.07 47.71
C LYS A 371 -3.92 -7.81 46.72
N GLY A 372 -3.95 -8.61 45.67
CA GLY A 372 -5.02 -8.58 44.70
C GLY A 372 -6.05 -9.68 44.97
N ARG A 373 -7.19 -9.56 44.31
CA ARG A 373 -8.30 -10.51 44.41
C ARG A 373 -8.84 -10.82 43.03
N LEU A 374 -9.10 -12.09 42.74
CA LEU A 374 -9.87 -12.49 41.57
C LEU A 374 -11.32 -12.74 42.02
N ILE A 375 -12.26 -12.09 41.35
CA ILE A 375 -13.70 -12.30 41.55
C ILE A 375 -14.32 -12.80 40.25
N ASP A 376 -15.39 -13.58 40.35
CA ASP A 376 -16.17 -14.03 39.19
C ASP A 376 -17.03 -12.89 38.60
N GLU A 377 -17.71 -13.18 37.50
CA GLU A 377 -18.62 -12.24 36.80
C GLU A 377 -19.79 -11.73 37.66
N LYS A 378 -20.07 -12.38 38.80
CA LYS A 378 -21.15 -12.04 39.73
C LYS A 378 -20.63 -11.36 41.00
N GLY A 379 -19.33 -11.10 41.09
CA GLY A 379 -18.67 -10.51 42.26
C GLY A 379 -18.30 -11.52 43.36
N GLY A 380 -18.46 -12.82 43.13
CA GLY A 380 -18.04 -13.88 44.05
C GLY A 380 -16.52 -14.03 44.09
N ILE A 381 -15.92 -14.27 45.26
CA ILE A 381 -14.47 -14.35 45.42
C ILE A 381 -13.94 -15.72 44.93
N ILE A 382 -13.04 -15.71 43.95
CA ILE A 382 -12.33 -16.90 43.45
C ILE A 382 -11.03 -17.13 44.21
N ILE A 383 -10.20 -16.08 44.31
CA ILE A 383 -8.97 -16.11 45.10
C ILE A 383 -8.76 -14.76 45.77
N ASP A 384 -8.46 -14.80 47.06
CA ASP A 384 -8.09 -13.62 47.83
C ASP A 384 -6.60 -13.67 48.21
N GLU A 385 -6.06 -12.50 48.55
CA GLU A 385 -4.67 -12.31 48.95
C GLU A 385 -3.62 -12.76 47.90
N ALA A 386 -3.91 -12.58 46.61
CA ALA A 386 -3.01 -12.95 45.53
C ALA A 386 -1.85 -11.94 45.36
N ASP A 387 -0.66 -12.47 45.02
CA ASP A 387 0.57 -11.70 44.81
C ASP A 387 0.58 -10.99 43.45
N GLN A 388 0.15 -11.71 42.41
CA GLN A 388 0.27 -11.28 41.02
C GLN A 388 -0.73 -12.03 40.13
N LEU A 389 -1.08 -11.43 38.99
CA LEU A 389 -1.82 -12.06 37.90
C LEU A 389 -1.03 -11.86 36.60
N ILE A 390 -0.97 -12.88 35.75
CA ILE A 390 -0.63 -12.74 34.33
C ILE A 390 -1.94 -12.75 33.54
N LEU A 391 -2.19 -11.67 32.82
CA LEU A 391 -3.39 -11.46 32.02
C LEU A 391 -3.00 -11.66 30.56
N ILE A 392 -3.74 -12.52 29.86
CA ILE A 392 -3.50 -12.84 28.44
C ILE A 392 -4.85 -12.74 27.76
N ASP A 393 -4.91 -11.86 26.76
CA ASP A 393 -6.13 -11.66 25.99
C ASP A 393 -6.53 -12.98 25.31
N HIS A 394 -7.84 -13.25 25.27
CA HIS A 394 -8.40 -14.47 24.67
C HIS A 394 -8.10 -15.79 25.40
N PHE A 395 -7.41 -15.78 26.55
CA PHE A 395 -7.26 -16.98 27.38
C PHE A 395 -8.43 -17.11 28.38
N GLU A 396 -9.06 -18.27 28.39
CA GLU A 396 -10.04 -18.68 29.41
C GLU A 396 -9.36 -19.13 30.70
N ALA A 397 -8.08 -19.50 30.62
CA ALA A 397 -7.25 -19.84 31.76
C ALA A 397 -6.35 -18.66 32.17
N LEU A 398 -6.21 -18.46 33.49
CA LEU A 398 -5.47 -17.35 34.09
C LEU A 398 -4.34 -17.89 34.96
N ALA A 399 -3.17 -17.28 34.90
CA ALA A 399 -2.09 -17.60 35.83
C ALA A 399 -2.08 -16.61 37.00
N VAL A 400 -2.41 -17.10 38.19
CA VAL A 400 -2.47 -16.32 39.44
C VAL A 400 -1.35 -16.77 40.35
N ARG A 401 -0.57 -15.83 40.87
CA ARG A 401 0.48 -16.11 41.86
C ARG A 401 -0.06 -15.88 43.26
N LYS A 402 0.10 -16.88 44.13
CA LYS A 402 -0.21 -16.77 45.56
C LYS A 402 0.86 -17.51 46.37
N ASP A 403 1.34 -16.87 47.42
CA ASP A 403 2.40 -17.39 48.30
C ASP A 403 3.65 -17.82 47.50
N LYS A 404 4.04 -16.99 46.51
CA LYS A 404 5.15 -17.20 45.56
C LYS A 404 5.00 -18.38 44.59
N ASN A 405 3.95 -19.19 44.69
CA ASN A 405 3.61 -20.25 43.74
C ASN A 405 2.63 -19.75 42.68
N TRP A 406 2.89 -20.05 41.41
CA TRP A 406 1.92 -19.82 40.35
C TRP A 406 0.87 -20.93 40.32
N LYS A 407 -0.38 -20.56 40.02
CA LYS A 407 -1.51 -21.46 39.84
C LYS A 407 -2.23 -21.11 38.55
N ILE A 408 -2.75 -22.11 37.85
CA ILE A 408 -3.55 -21.91 36.65
C ILE A 408 -5.02 -22.06 37.02
N TYR A 409 -5.84 -21.04 36.83
CA TYR A 409 -7.29 -21.08 37.07
C TYR A 409 -8.02 -21.09 35.74
N HIS A 410 -8.87 -22.07 35.49
CA HIS A 410 -9.69 -22.13 34.29
C HIS A 410 -11.06 -21.52 34.56
N ALA A 411 -11.37 -20.38 33.93
CA ALA A 411 -12.53 -19.59 34.27
C ALA A 411 -13.85 -20.27 33.89
N LEU A 412 -13.98 -20.85 32.69
CA LEU A 412 -15.20 -21.57 32.29
C LEU A 412 -15.46 -22.85 33.12
N LYS A 413 -14.40 -23.55 33.54
CA LYS A 413 -14.51 -24.74 34.39
C LYS A 413 -14.62 -24.39 35.89
N HIS A 414 -14.49 -23.11 36.23
CA HIS A 414 -14.49 -22.58 37.60
C HIS A 414 -13.58 -23.33 38.60
N ARG A 415 -12.38 -23.74 38.19
CA ARG A 415 -11.44 -24.49 39.07
C ARG A 415 -9.97 -24.21 38.78
N PHE A 416 -9.10 -24.48 39.77
CA PHE A 416 -7.65 -24.51 39.58
C PHE A 416 -7.22 -25.81 38.91
N LEU A 417 -6.18 -25.72 38.09
CA LEU A 417 -5.49 -26.80 37.42
C LEU A 417 -4.09 -26.97 38.04
N LEU A 418 -3.54 -28.18 37.92
CA LEU A 418 -2.20 -28.51 38.42
C LEU A 418 -2.01 -28.23 39.93
N ASP A 419 -3.03 -28.49 40.76
CA ASP A 419 -2.99 -28.19 42.21
C ASP A 419 -1.83 -28.87 42.97
N ASN A 420 -1.28 -29.97 42.43
CA ASN A 420 -0.16 -30.72 43.00
C ASN A 420 1.22 -30.25 42.50
N GLU A 421 1.28 -29.31 41.55
CA GLU A 421 2.52 -28.81 40.98
C GLU A 421 2.97 -27.51 41.66
N TYR A 422 4.29 -27.36 41.80
CA TYR A 422 4.90 -26.09 42.22
C TYR A 422 5.46 -25.37 41.01
N ILE A 423 4.77 -24.33 40.54
CA ILE A 423 5.08 -23.59 39.33
C ILE A 423 5.91 -22.35 39.71
N ILE A 424 7.15 -22.31 39.22
CA ILE A 424 8.16 -21.28 39.51
C ILE A 424 7.98 -20.07 38.60
N LYS A 425 7.84 -20.32 37.29
CA LYS A 425 7.59 -19.29 36.27
C LYS A 425 6.51 -19.75 35.32
N VAL A 426 5.78 -18.77 34.81
CA VAL A 426 4.77 -18.93 33.77
C VAL A 426 5.12 -17.98 32.64
N LYS A 427 5.15 -18.51 31.42
CA LYS A 427 5.12 -17.75 30.19
C LYS A 427 3.92 -18.25 29.40
N ALA A 428 3.05 -17.37 28.97
CA ALA A 428 2.03 -17.76 28.02
C ALA A 428 1.93 -16.71 26.93
N GLU A 429 1.82 -17.23 25.72
CA GLU A 429 1.82 -16.52 24.45
C GLU A 429 0.69 -17.13 23.63
N SER A 430 -0.08 -16.29 22.96
CA SER A 430 -1.14 -16.75 22.07
C SER A 430 -0.52 -17.23 20.75
N SER A 431 -0.74 -18.49 20.36
CA SER A 431 -0.56 -18.91 18.97
C SER A 431 -1.85 -18.68 18.21
N ILE A 432 -2.02 -17.44 17.71
CA ILE A 432 -3.23 -17.04 16.96
C ILE A 432 -3.52 -18.11 15.90
N GLY A 433 -4.68 -18.77 16.01
CA GLY A 433 -5.20 -19.74 15.04
C GLY A 433 -4.93 -21.22 15.32
N TYR A 434 -4.15 -21.60 16.35
CA TYR A 434 -3.85 -23.02 16.62
C TYR A 434 -4.28 -23.50 17.99
N LYS A 435 -3.77 -22.92 19.08
CA LYS A 435 -4.15 -23.35 20.43
C LYS A 435 -4.13 -22.20 21.42
N ASN A 436 -5.32 -21.84 21.89
CA ASN A 436 -5.48 -20.93 23.01
C ASN A 436 -5.26 -21.71 24.33
N ASN A 437 -4.95 -21.03 25.43
CA ASN A 437 -4.80 -21.64 26.77
C ASN A 437 -3.63 -22.63 26.97
N ALA A 438 -2.58 -22.56 26.13
CA ALA A 438 -1.34 -23.29 26.36
C ALA A 438 -0.33 -22.43 27.15
N PHE A 439 0.28 -23.01 28.18
CA PHE A 439 1.24 -22.34 29.05
C PHE A 439 2.60 -23.01 29.01
N ILE A 440 3.65 -22.22 28.80
CA ILE A 440 5.02 -22.65 29.06
C ILE A 440 5.28 -22.47 30.55
N LEU A 441 5.46 -23.58 31.26
CA LEU A 441 5.58 -23.62 32.71
C LEU A 441 6.96 -24.10 33.12
N GLU A 442 7.64 -23.34 33.99
CA GLU A 442 8.84 -23.79 34.69
C GLU A 442 8.42 -24.34 36.05
N THR A 443 8.55 -25.65 36.23
CA THR A 443 8.26 -26.37 37.48
C THR A 443 9.58 -26.73 38.17
N GLN A 444 9.50 -27.45 39.29
CA GLN A 444 10.70 -27.99 39.95
C GLN A 444 11.44 -29.05 39.10
N THR A 445 10.78 -29.65 38.12
CA THR A 445 11.35 -30.70 37.25
C THR A 445 11.88 -30.16 35.92
N GLY A 446 11.54 -28.93 35.55
CA GLY A 446 12.09 -28.24 34.37
C GLY A 446 11.05 -27.42 33.61
N LEU A 447 11.32 -27.14 32.34
CA LEU A 447 10.43 -26.39 31.46
C LEU A 447 9.52 -27.35 30.67
N GLY A 448 8.23 -27.06 30.60
CA GLY A 448 7.25 -27.83 29.83
C GLY A 448 6.16 -26.95 29.19
N LEU A 449 5.30 -27.56 28.39
CA LEU A 449 4.15 -26.94 27.74
C LEU A 449 2.87 -27.64 28.19
N PHE A 450 2.02 -26.92 28.92
CA PHE A 450 0.76 -27.42 29.48
C PHE A 450 -0.43 -26.86 28.71
N ASP A 451 -1.36 -27.73 28.34
CA ASP A 451 -2.63 -27.38 27.71
C ASP A 451 -3.73 -27.36 28.78
N ALA A 452 -4.24 -26.18 29.09
CA ALA A 452 -5.26 -26.02 30.13
C ALA A 452 -6.66 -26.47 29.69
N ASP A 453 -6.96 -26.49 28.40
CA ASP A 453 -8.26 -26.91 27.88
C ASP A 453 -8.42 -28.42 28.00
N ASN A 454 -7.38 -29.17 27.62
CA ASN A 454 -7.37 -30.64 27.71
C ASN A 454 -6.77 -31.19 29.00
N GLU A 455 -6.21 -30.32 29.86
CA GLU A 455 -5.64 -30.65 31.17
C GLU A 455 -4.49 -31.67 31.08
N ASN A 456 -3.65 -31.56 30.05
CA ASN A 456 -2.51 -32.44 29.84
C ASN A 456 -1.23 -31.67 29.50
N TRP A 457 -0.08 -32.33 29.71
CA TRP A 457 1.20 -31.82 29.26
C TRP A 457 1.43 -32.23 27.80
N LEU A 458 1.49 -31.25 26.91
CA LEU A 458 1.91 -31.44 25.51
C LEU A 458 3.41 -31.71 25.43
N ILE A 459 4.18 -31.00 26.26
CA ILE A 459 5.59 -31.28 26.52
C ILE A 459 5.74 -31.39 28.02
N ALA A 460 6.02 -32.60 28.52
CA ALA A 460 6.27 -32.82 29.94
C ALA A 460 7.47 -31.98 30.42
N PRO A 461 7.46 -31.43 31.65
CA PRO A 461 8.56 -30.63 32.15
C PRO A 461 9.88 -31.39 32.19
N GLN A 462 10.92 -30.83 31.57
CA GLN A 462 12.25 -31.43 31.46
C GLN A 462 13.34 -30.40 31.75
N SER A 463 14.37 -30.79 32.52
CA SER A 463 15.47 -29.90 32.89
C SER A 463 16.43 -29.56 31.74
N GLU A 464 16.40 -30.33 30.66
CA GLU A 464 17.23 -30.13 29.46
C GLU A 464 16.65 -29.13 28.45
N ILE A 465 15.36 -28.79 28.57
CA ILE A 465 14.70 -27.80 27.73
C ILE A 465 15.08 -26.41 28.22
N LYS A 466 15.78 -25.64 27.38
CA LYS A 466 16.19 -24.26 27.68
C LYS A 466 15.11 -23.25 27.33
N GLN A 467 14.45 -23.48 26.21
CA GLN A 467 13.48 -22.55 25.66
C GLN A 467 12.46 -23.29 24.80
N ILE A 468 11.21 -22.83 24.85
CA ILE A 468 10.15 -23.20 23.94
C ILE A 468 9.72 -21.90 23.25
N HIS A 469 9.70 -21.90 21.91
CA HIS A 469 9.39 -20.72 21.11
C HIS A 469 8.35 -21.06 20.05
N TYR A 470 7.26 -20.29 20.01
CA TYR A 470 6.22 -20.42 19.01
C TYR A 470 6.73 -20.03 17.63
N LEU A 471 6.38 -20.83 16.63
CA LEU A 471 6.60 -20.57 15.21
C LEU A 471 5.24 -20.36 14.52
N GLN A 472 5.25 -19.99 13.26
CA GLN A 472 4.03 -19.91 12.45
C GLN A 472 3.42 -21.30 12.21
N ASN A 473 2.19 -21.32 11.72
CA ASN A 473 1.52 -22.52 11.21
C ASN A 473 1.37 -23.68 12.22
N GLY A 474 1.30 -23.38 13.51
CA GLY A 474 1.01 -24.38 14.54
C GLY A 474 2.22 -25.21 14.94
N PHE A 475 3.41 -24.64 14.80
CA PHE A 475 4.65 -25.26 15.21
C PHE A 475 5.27 -24.54 16.40
N LEU A 476 6.08 -25.25 17.17
CA LEU A 476 7.05 -24.66 18.09
C LEU A 476 8.43 -25.23 17.86
N SER A 477 9.45 -24.44 18.19
CA SER A 477 10.81 -24.93 18.38
C SER A 477 11.06 -25.17 19.87
N VAL A 478 11.60 -26.35 20.19
CA VAL A 478 12.00 -26.73 21.55
C VAL A 478 13.51 -26.80 21.58
N GLN A 479 14.13 -25.77 22.14
CA GLN A 479 15.58 -25.68 22.25
C GLN A 479 16.07 -26.52 23.43
N LYS A 480 16.93 -27.50 23.12
CA LYS A 480 17.65 -28.33 24.09
C LYS A 480 19.13 -27.96 24.13
N ASN A 481 19.90 -28.66 24.95
CA ASN A 481 21.35 -28.48 25.02
C ASN A 481 22.06 -28.74 23.68
N GLU A 482 21.58 -29.71 22.90
CA GLU A 482 22.26 -30.27 21.73
C GLU A 482 21.63 -29.86 20.38
N GLY A 483 20.53 -29.10 20.39
CA GLY A 483 19.84 -28.68 19.17
C GLY A 483 18.39 -28.26 19.43
N TYR A 484 17.57 -28.30 18.38
CA TYR A 484 16.15 -27.95 18.39
C TYR A 484 15.30 -29.14 17.97
N GLN A 485 14.25 -29.43 18.74
CA GLN A 485 13.18 -30.32 18.29
C GLN A 485 12.03 -29.49 17.73
N LEU A 486 11.35 -30.04 16.73
CA LEU A 486 10.11 -29.48 16.22
C LEU A 486 8.95 -30.03 17.05
N PHE A 487 8.08 -29.17 17.54
CA PHE A 487 6.79 -29.58 18.07
C PHE A 487 5.69 -29.17 17.08
N ASP A 488 4.84 -30.11 16.72
CA ASP A 488 3.65 -29.89 15.90
C ASP A 488 2.41 -30.15 16.76
N PHE A 489 1.46 -29.22 16.82
CA PHE A 489 0.21 -29.44 17.55
C PHE A 489 -0.65 -30.62 17.02
N GLU A 490 -0.40 -31.08 15.79
CA GLU A 490 -1.07 -32.25 15.20
C GLU A 490 -0.28 -33.56 15.34
N ASN A 491 1.06 -33.49 15.39
CA ASN A 491 1.94 -34.65 15.34
C ASN A 491 2.90 -34.77 16.54
N ASP A 492 2.65 -34.00 17.61
CA ASP A 492 3.44 -33.90 18.84
C ASP A 492 4.93 -33.53 18.61
N LEU A 493 5.78 -33.81 19.60
CA LEU A 493 7.20 -33.49 19.59
C LEU A 493 8.00 -34.47 18.71
N SER A 494 8.77 -33.95 17.75
CA SER A 494 9.63 -34.74 16.88
C SER A 494 10.73 -35.46 17.65
N ALA A 495 11.00 -36.73 17.32
CA ALA A 495 12.15 -37.45 17.87
C ALA A 495 13.50 -36.89 17.37
N GLU A 496 13.50 -36.29 16.18
CA GLU A 496 14.70 -35.75 15.54
C GLU A 496 15.15 -34.42 16.12
N LEU A 497 16.46 -34.22 16.15
CA LEU A 497 17.13 -32.97 16.51
C LEU A 497 17.68 -32.29 15.25
N TYR A 498 17.40 -30.99 15.15
CA TYR A 498 17.88 -30.08 14.12
C TYR A 498 18.85 -29.06 14.72
N ASP A 499 19.78 -28.57 13.91
CA ASP A 499 20.69 -27.52 14.33
C ASP A 499 19.96 -26.17 14.46
N TYR A 500 18.92 -25.96 13.66
CA TYR A 500 18.03 -24.80 13.69
C TYR A 500 16.71 -25.07 12.96
N ILE A 501 15.68 -24.30 13.30
CA ILE A 501 14.36 -24.31 12.66
C ILE A 501 14.00 -22.86 12.36
N SER A 502 13.74 -22.52 11.10
CA SER A 502 13.38 -21.16 10.67
C SER A 502 11.99 -21.10 10.06
N ASN A 503 11.42 -19.90 10.01
CA ASN A 503 10.23 -19.65 9.19
C ASN A 503 10.56 -19.79 7.70
N PRO A 504 9.56 -20.01 6.83
CA PRO A 504 9.75 -20.09 5.39
C PRO A 504 10.02 -18.70 4.82
N LEU A 505 10.30 -18.64 3.51
CA LEU A 505 10.43 -17.36 2.82
C LEU A 505 9.08 -16.63 2.86
N ASN A 506 9.06 -15.44 3.46
CA ASN A 506 7.90 -14.55 3.38
C ASN A 506 7.48 -14.42 1.90
N TYR A 507 6.18 -14.50 1.61
CA TYR A 507 5.58 -14.33 0.28
C TYR A 507 5.54 -15.55 -0.67
N ARG A 508 5.94 -16.76 -0.27
CA ARG A 508 5.74 -17.99 -1.09
C ARG A 508 5.25 -19.17 -0.25
N THR A 509 3.96 -19.47 -0.33
CA THR A 509 3.35 -20.65 0.34
C THR A 509 3.89 -21.97 -0.22
N GLU A 510 4.31 -21.99 -1.48
CA GLU A 510 4.90 -23.13 -2.18
C GLU A 510 6.28 -23.57 -1.64
N GLU A 511 6.98 -22.73 -0.87
CA GLU A 511 8.28 -23.07 -0.26
C GLU A 511 8.12 -23.91 1.03
N GLY A 512 6.89 -24.07 1.51
CA GLY A 512 6.55 -24.83 2.70
C GLY A 512 6.27 -23.97 3.94
N LEU A 513 5.92 -24.64 5.04
CA LEU A 513 5.52 -24.04 6.30
C LEU A 513 6.69 -23.64 7.20
N LEU A 514 7.85 -24.31 7.09
CA LEU A 514 9.10 -24.07 7.84
C LEU A 514 10.31 -24.68 7.11
N PHE A 515 11.52 -24.18 7.41
CA PHE A 515 12.78 -24.85 7.06
C PHE A 515 13.47 -25.47 8.29
N LEU A 516 14.04 -26.66 8.11
CA LEU A 516 14.75 -27.42 9.13
C LEU A 516 16.20 -27.65 8.68
N TYR A 517 17.17 -27.34 9.53
CA TYR A 517 18.59 -27.43 9.20
C TYR A 517 19.25 -28.57 9.98
N LYS A 518 19.97 -29.47 9.30
CA LYS A 518 20.71 -30.58 9.94
C LYS A 518 22.00 -30.90 9.19
N GLY A 519 23.13 -30.54 9.78
CA GLY A 519 24.46 -30.64 9.21
C GLY A 519 24.59 -29.81 7.93
N ALA A 520 24.79 -30.51 6.82
CA ALA A 520 24.90 -29.93 5.48
C ALA A 520 23.57 -29.97 4.69
N ASN A 521 22.50 -30.47 5.31
CA ASN A 521 21.21 -30.66 4.66
C ASN A 521 20.18 -29.65 5.19
N MET A 522 19.33 -29.17 4.30
CA MET A 522 18.13 -28.41 4.61
C MET A 522 16.90 -29.23 4.20
N PHE A 523 15.85 -29.13 5.00
CA PHE A 523 14.55 -29.75 4.74
C PHE A 523 13.48 -28.66 4.79
N ARG A 524 12.38 -28.86 4.07
CA ARG A 524 11.16 -28.05 4.18
C ARG A 524 10.01 -28.89 4.69
N ILE A 525 9.11 -28.25 5.42
CA ILE A 525 7.82 -28.84 5.79
C ILE A 525 6.80 -28.37 4.76
N ASN A 526 6.11 -29.27 4.07
CA ASN A 526 5.07 -28.90 3.11
C ASN A 526 3.75 -28.55 3.83
N GLU A 527 2.77 -28.03 3.09
CA GLU A 527 1.43 -27.73 3.63
C GLU A 527 0.72 -28.95 4.21
N ASP A 528 0.99 -30.15 3.66
CA ASP A 528 0.50 -31.43 4.19
C ASP A 528 1.30 -31.94 5.41
N ARG A 529 2.18 -31.09 5.96
CA ARG A 529 3.08 -31.35 7.10
C ARG A 529 4.15 -32.42 6.86
N SER A 530 4.29 -32.92 5.62
CA SER A 530 5.38 -33.82 5.27
C SER A 530 6.73 -33.09 5.24
N ILE A 531 7.79 -33.77 5.69
CA ILE A 531 9.15 -33.22 5.68
C ILE A 531 9.88 -33.73 4.43
N HIS A 532 10.31 -32.81 3.59
CA HIS A 532 11.03 -33.12 2.35
C HIS A 532 12.45 -32.52 2.37
N PRO A 533 13.47 -33.26 1.90
CA PRO A 533 14.79 -32.68 1.69
C PRO A 533 14.70 -31.59 0.61
N VAL A 534 15.44 -30.51 0.81
CA VAL A 534 15.63 -29.48 -0.22
C VAL A 534 16.74 -29.95 -1.15
N GLU A 535 16.39 -30.14 -2.42
CA GLU A 535 17.29 -30.67 -3.43
C GLU A 535 18.34 -29.62 -3.85
N THR A 536 19.46 -30.10 -4.38
CA THR A 536 20.61 -29.24 -4.79
C THR A 536 20.19 -28.10 -5.72
N ALA A 537 19.25 -28.37 -6.64
CA ALA A 537 18.75 -27.40 -7.61
C ALA A 537 17.93 -26.26 -6.96
N GLU A 538 17.32 -26.51 -5.80
CA GLU A 538 16.38 -25.61 -5.13
C GLU A 538 17.07 -24.56 -4.25
N TYR A 539 18.33 -24.78 -3.86
CA TYR A 539 19.09 -23.80 -3.09
C TYR A 539 19.31 -22.48 -3.83
N GLY A 540 19.35 -22.50 -5.17
CA GLY A 540 19.53 -21.29 -5.99
C GLY A 540 18.36 -20.31 -5.87
N PRO A 541 17.12 -20.72 -6.21
CA PRO A 541 15.91 -19.93 -5.98
C PRO A 541 15.80 -19.41 -4.53
N ILE A 542 15.97 -20.29 -3.54
CA ILE A 542 15.88 -19.89 -2.12
C ILE A 542 16.95 -18.85 -1.76
N TYR A 543 18.16 -18.97 -2.33
CA TYR A 543 19.20 -17.98 -2.13
C TYR A 543 18.85 -16.63 -2.74
N LEU A 544 18.32 -16.58 -3.96
CA LEU A 544 17.90 -15.32 -4.59
C LEU A 544 16.86 -14.60 -3.72
N ASP A 545 15.95 -15.35 -3.11
CA ASP A 545 14.89 -14.83 -2.25
C ASP A 545 15.29 -14.70 -0.78
N ARG A 546 16.54 -14.99 -0.41
CA ARG A 546 17.02 -15.06 0.99
C ARG A 546 16.68 -13.84 1.82
N TYR A 547 16.63 -12.66 1.20
CA TYR A 547 16.28 -11.40 1.86
C TYR A 547 14.82 -11.34 2.31
N SER A 548 14.01 -12.36 2.03
CA SER A 548 12.68 -12.56 2.63
C SER A 548 12.78 -13.14 4.04
N LEU A 549 13.89 -13.79 4.40
CA LEU A 549 14.21 -14.16 5.78
C LEU A 549 14.65 -12.91 6.56
N ARG A 550 14.43 -12.92 7.87
CA ARG A 550 14.74 -11.78 8.77
C ARG A 550 15.51 -12.26 10.00
N GLY A 551 16.32 -11.37 10.58
CA GLY A 551 17.06 -11.62 11.83
C GLY A 551 17.85 -12.92 11.82
N LYS A 552 17.65 -13.75 12.86
CA LYS A 552 18.36 -15.03 13.03
C LYS A 552 18.11 -16.02 11.91
N ASP A 553 16.95 -15.98 11.26
CA ASP A 553 16.63 -16.90 10.16
C ASP A 553 17.52 -16.62 8.94
N LEU A 554 17.70 -15.34 8.59
CA LEU A 554 18.59 -14.92 7.50
C LEU A 554 20.06 -15.22 7.82
N GLU A 555 20.49 -14.92 9.05
CA GLU A 555 21.85 -15.20 9.50
C GLU A 555 22.17 -16.70 9.41
N TYR A 556 21.24 -17.53 9.89
CA TYR A 556 21.41 -18.98 9.88
C TYR A 556 21.41 -19.53 8.46
N PHE A 557 20.43 -19.15 7.62
CA PHE A 557 20.38 -19.58 6.22
C PHE A 557 21.63 -19.18 5.46
N THR A 558 22.09 -17.92 5.58
CA THR A 558 23.30 -17.45 4.87
C THR A 558 24.53 -18.23 5.31
N SER A 559 24.67 -18.47 6.61
CA SER A 559 25.76 -19.26 7.17
C SER A 559 25.71 -20.72 6.69
N PHE A 560 24.52 -21.32 6.67
CA PHE A 560 24.28 -22.65 6.11
C PHE A 560 24.63 -22.71 4.62
N TYR A 561 24.09 -21.79 3.81
CA TYR A 561 24.28 -21.76 2.36
C TYR A 561 25.76 -21.61 2.00
N ASN A 562 26.50 -20.77 2.71
CA ASN A 562 27.93 -20.61 2.51
C ASN A 562 28.71 -21.89 2.86
N ARG A 563 28.34 -22.60 3.93
CA ARG A 563 28.94 -23.90 4.27
C ARG A 563 28.65 -24.94 3.20
N TRP A 564 27.39 -25.04 2.77
CA TRP A 564 26.96 -25.94 1.71
C TRP A 564 27.70 -25.65 0.40
N LYS A 565 27.76 -24.37 -0.02
CA LYS A 565 28.50 -23.90 -1.20
C LYS A 565 29.99 -24.32 -1.15
N ASN A 566 30.64 -24.13 -0.01
CA ASN A 566 32.03 -24.52 0.18
C ASN A 566 32.25 -26.05 0.10
N GLN A 567 31.27 -26.85 0.52
CA GLN A 567 31.33 -28.31 0.44
C GLN A 567 31.00 -28.84 -0.96
N ALA A 568 30.05 -28.21 -1.66
CA ALA A 568 29.60 -28.63 -2.98
C ALA A 568 30.65 -28.33 -4.09
N GLY A 569 31.62 -27.46 -3.83
CA GLY A 569 32.71 -27.12 -4.75
C GLY A 569 32.35 -25.98 -5.70
N SER A 570 33.21 -25.67 -6.69
CA SER A 570 33.08 -24.46 -7.54
C SER A 570 32.00 -24.52 -8.63
N ASN A 571 31.30 -25.65 -8.79
CA ASN A 571 30.39 -25.89 -9.92
C ASN A 571 28.99 -26.34 -9.48
N PHE A 572 28.59 -26.11 -8.23
CA PHE A 572 27.28 -26.56 -7.73
C PHE A 572 26.11 -25.92 -8.50
N GLU A 573 26.31 -24.71 -9.07
CA GLU A 573 25.32 -24.04 -9.89
C GLU A 573 25.01 -24.80 -11.19
N GLN A 574 25.85 -25.78 -11.60
CA GLN A 574 25.56 -26.62 -12.77
C GLN A 574 24.27 -27.43 -12.62
N PHE A 575 23.85 -27.69 -11.38
CA PHE A 575 22.61 -28.41 -11.06
C PHE A 575 21.38 -27.50 -11.01
N MET A 576 21.56 -26.19 -11.10
CA MET A 576 20.47 -25.21 -11.12
C MET A 576 19.93 -24.98 -12.53
N ASP A 577 18.71 -24.46 -12.59
CA ASP A 577 18.09 -24.04 -13.84
C ASP A 577 18.81 -22.83 -14.45
N VAL A 578 18.82 -22.77 -15.78
CA VAL A 578 19.54 -21.76 -16.55
C VAL A 578 19.10 -20.33 -16.21
N GLU A 579 17.80 -20.13 -15.96
CA GLU A 579 17.24 -18.83 -15.57
C GLU A 579 17.74 -18.35 -14.21
N ILE A 580 17.92 -19.27 -13.25
CA ILE A 580 18.44 -18.96 -11.92
C ILE A 580 19.90 -18.53 -12.00
N ILE A 581 20.71 -19.28 -12.75
CA ILE A 581 22.12 -18.94 -12.99
C ILE A 581 22.22 -17.57 -13.66
N LYS A 582 21.36 -17.28 -14.65
CA LYS A 582 21.31 -15.98 -15.33
C LYS A 582 20.95 -14.84 -14.38
N LYS A 583 19.96 -15.02 -13.50
CA LYS A 583 19.61 -14.03 -12.46
C LYS A 583 20.78 -13.76 -11.52
N MET A 584 21.43 -14.82 -11.03
CA MET A 584 22.63 -14.69 -10.20
C MET A 584 23.77 -13.95 -10.93
N ALA A 585 23.90 -14.14 -12.25
CA ALA A 585 24.88 -13.42 -13.07
C ALA A 585 24.57 -11.92 -13.17
N PHE A 586 23.30 -11.56 -13.36
CA PHE A 586 22.86 -10.16 -13.34
C PHE A 586 23.04 -9.52 -11.96
N ASP A 587 22.67 -10.21 -10.87
CA ASP A 587 22.91 -9.73 -9.52
C ASP A 587 24.41 -9.47 -9.27
N ALA A 588 25.28 -10.38 -9.73
CA ALA A 588 26.73 -10.19 -9.64
C ALA A 588 27.21 -8.99 -10.47
N LYS A 589 26.65 -8.76 -11.66
CA LYS A 589 26.94 -7.62 -12.54
C LYS A 589 26.53 -6.29 -11.88
N GLU A 590 25.32 -6.21 -11.32
CA GLU A 590 24.80 -5.02 -10.62
C GLU A 590 25.63 -4.68 -9.38
N ASN A 591 26.10 -5.70 -8.66
CA ASN A 591 27.02 -5.56 -7.53
C ASN A 591 28.49 -5.36 -7.96
N GLN A 592 28.75 -5.11 -9.25
CA GLN A 592 30.09 -4.88 -9.82
C GLN A 592 31.08 -6.04 -9.62
N ASN A 593 30.58 -7.23 -9.28
CA ASN A 593 31.38 -8.45 -9.21
C ASN A 593 31.46 -9.09 -10.60
N TYR A 594 32.09 -8.37 -11.53
CA TYR A 594 32.09 -8.72 -12.95
C TYR A 594 32.76 -10.06 -13.26
N GLN A 595 33.76 -10.48 -12.48
CA GLN A 595 34.40 -11.79 -12.64
C GLN A 595 33.41 -12.93 -12.37
N GLU A 596 32.62 -12.82 -11.30
CA GLU A 596 31.60 -13.80 -10.98
C GLU A 596 30.44 -13.74 -11.98
N ALA A 597 30.03 -12.55 -12.39
CA ALA A 597 29.02 -12.38 -13.44
C ALA A 597 29.45 -13.10 -14.74
N LEU A 598 30.70 -12.90 -15.18
CA LEU A 598 31.25 -13.56 -16.36
C LEU A 598 31.27 -15.09 -16.22
N ARG A 599 31.66 -15.63 -15.06
CA ARG A 599 31.66 -17.08 -14.79
C ARG A 599 30.23 -17.65 -14.86
N LEU A 600 29.26 -16.97 -14.26
CA LEU A 600 27.87 -17.41 -14.23
C LEU A 600 27.21 -17.32 -15.62
N PHE A 601 27.46 -16.24 -16.37
CA PHE A 601 27.03 -16.17 -17.78
C PHE A 601 27.68 -17.26 -18.63
N GLU A 602 28.95 -17.59 -18.41
CA GLU A 602 29.60 -18.71 -19.11
C GLU A 602 28.91 -20.05 -18.81
N LEU A 603 28.55 -20.29 -17.54
CA LEU A 603 27.82 -21.50 -17.14
C LEU A 603 26.41 -21.56 -17.74
N SER A 604 25.67 -20.44 -17.73
CA SER A 604 24.36 -20.32 -18.37
C SER A 604 24.46 -20.56 -19.89
N ALA A 605 25.48 -20.01 -20.53
CA ALA A 605 25.73 -20.18 -21.95
C ALA A 605 26.09 -21.63 -22.34
N GLN A 606 26.79 -22.38 -21.46
CA GLN A 606 27.03 -23.82 -21.65
C GLN A 606 25.72 -24.63 -21.66
N LYS A 607 24.65 -24.09 -21.06
CA LYS A 607 23.28 -24.64 -21.09
C LYS A 607 22.44 -24.08 -22.26
N ASN A 608 23.09 -23.55 -23.29
CA ASN A 608 22.48 -22.99 -24.50
C ASN A 608 21.69 -21.68 -24.31
N ASP A 609 21.93 -20.90 -23.25
CA ASP A 609 21.39 -19.54 -23.14
C ASP A 609 22.17 -18.59 -24.06
N ILE A 610 21.55 -18.22 -25.19
CA ILE A 610 22.17 -17.37 -26.21
C ILE A 610 22.36 -15.93 -25.69
N ASP A 611 21.44 -15.44 -24.85
CA ASP A 611 21.50 -14.11 -24.25
C ASP A 611 22.78 -13.94 -23.43
N SER A 612 23.20 -14.98 -22.69
CA SER A 612 24.44 -14.96 -21.91
C SER A 612 25.66 -14.71 -22.80
N TRP A 613 25.73 -15.21 -24.03
CA TRP A 613 26.85 -14.85 -24.93
C TRP A 613 26.87 -13.35 -25.25
N VAL A 614 25.71 -12.71 -25.38
CA VAL A 614 25.63 -11.27 -25.61
C VAL A 614 26.07 -10.50 -24.37
N GLU A 615 25.59 -10.89 -23.19
CA GLU A 615 26.01 -10.26 -21.92
C GLU A 615 27.51 -10.42 -21.65
N MET A 616 28.09 -11.59 -21.93
CA MET A 616 29.54 -11.80 -21.89
C MET A 616 30.25 -10.88 -22.87
N GLY A 617 29.72 -10.73 -24.08
CA GLY A 617 30.23 -9.80 -25.08
C GLY A 617 30.24 -8.36 -24.56
N ILE A 618 29.17 -7.92 -23.90
CA ILE A 618 29.04 -6.58 -23.31
C ILE A 618 30.13 -6.37 -22.25
N LEU A 619 30.24 -7.29 -21.28
CA LEU A 619 31.24 -7.20 -20.21
C LEU A 619 32.68 -7.12 -20.73
N LEU A 620 32.98 -7.83 -21.83
CA LEU A 620 34.33 -7.89 -22.41
C LEU A 620 34.62 -6.75 -23.38
N THR A 621 33.61 -5.99 -23.83
CA THR A 621 33.77 -4.89 -24.79
C THR A 621 33.59 -3.51 -24.19
N ASP A 622 33.16 -3.44 -22.93
CA ASP A 622 33.04 -2.21 -22.17
C ASP A 622 34.42 -1.75 -21.67
N PRO A 623 34.96 -0.63 -22.16
CA PRO A 623 36.25 -0.11 -21.73
C PRO A 623 36.25 0.37 -20.27
N GLU A 624 35.09 0.62 -19.66
CA GLU A 624 34.99 1.01 -18.25
C GLU A 624 35.22 -0.18 -17.30
N ILE A 625 35.07 -1.42 -17.81
CA ILE A 625 35.34 -2.66 -17.05
C ILE A 625 36.77 -3.14 -17.35
N GLU A 626 37.77 -2.35 -16.95
CA GLU A 626 39.19 -2.61 -17.26
C GLU A 626 39.65 -4.04 -16.92
N SER A 627 39.14 -4.61 -15.82
CA SER A 627 39.51 -5.95 -15.34
C SER A 627 39.13 -7.10 -16.29
N LEU A 628 38.13 -6.90 -17.15
CA LEU A 628 37.65 -7.90 -18.11
C LEU A 628 37.84 -7.47 -19.57
N PHE A 629 38.14 -6.19 -19.82
CA PHE A 629 38.19 -5.62 -21.16
C PHE A 629 39.07 -6.44 -22.11
N ASN A 630 38.42 -7.13 -23.05
CA ASN A 630 39.02 -7.94 -24.10
C ASN A 630 38.06 -7.95 -25.29
N PRO A 631 38.07 -6.89 -26.10
CA PRO A 631 37.08 -6.71 -27.16
C PRO A 631 37.19 -7.79 -28.25
N GLN A 632 38.34 -8.44 -28.43
CA GLN A 632 38.46 -9.57 -29.35
C GLN A 632 37.72 -10.81 -28.85
N LYS A 633 37.82 -11.09 -27.54
CA LYS A 633 37.04 -12.18 -26.91
C LYS A 633 35.54 -11.84 -26.91
N GLY A 634 35.17 -10.58 -26.64
CA GLY A 634 33.77 -10.13 -26.70
C GLY A 634 33.16 -10.25 -28.09
N MET A 635 33.88 -9.83 -29.13
CA MET A 635 33.48 -10.03 -30.53
C MET A 635 33.23 -11.50 -30.85
N ALA A 636 34.09 -12.42 -30.39
CA ALA A 636 33.90 -13.84 -30.63
C ALA A 636 32.60 -14.38 -30.01
N TYR A 637 32.15 -13.85 -28.86
CA TYR A 637 30.86 -14.22 -28.29
C TYR A 637 29.69 -13.59 -29.05
N TYR A 638 29.80 -12.33 -29.49
CA TYR A 638 28.81 -11.76 -30.38
C TYR A 638 28.69 -12.54 -31.69
N GLU A 639 29.79 -12.98 -32.29
CA GLU A 639 29.77 -13.81 -33.50
C GLU A 639 29.07 -15.16 -33.27
N LYS A 640 29.28 -15.79 -32.10
CA LYS A 640 28.56 -17.02 -31.72
C LYS A 640 27.05 -16.78 -31.61
N ALA A 641 26.62 -15.73 -30.90
CA ALA A 641 25.21 -15.37 -30.79
C ALA A 641 24.61 -14.99 -32.16
N ALA A 642 25.35 -14.23 -32.97
CA ALA A 642 24.98 -13.82 -34.30
C ALA A 642 24.79 -15.01 -35.28
N GLN A 643 25.58 -16.07 -35.15
CA GLN A 643 25.41 -17.32 -35.89
C GLN A 643 24.10 -18.03 -35.56
N GLN A 644 23.55 -17.82 -34.35
CA GLN A 644 22.21 -18.27 -33.95
C GLN A 644 21.11 -17.26 -34.29
N ASN A 645 21.37 -16.31 -35.20
CA ASN A 645 20.46 -15.24 -35.59
C ASN A 645 20.05 -14.30 -34.44
N HIS A 646 20.91 -14.11 -33.42
CA HIS A 646 20.60 -13.18 -32.34
C HIS A 646 20.67 -11.70 -32.82
N PRO A 647 19.57 -10.93 -32.78
CA PRO A 647 19.49 -9.59 -33.36
C PRO A 647 20.44 -8.58 -32.68
N ILE A 648 20.47 -8.55 -31.35
CA ILE A 648 21.30 -7.62 -30.55
C ILE A 648 22.80 -7.88 -30.76
N ALA A 649 23.19 -9.13 -31.03
CA ALA A 649 24.59 -9.46 -31.26
C ALA A 649 25.10 -8.82 -32.56
N TRP A 650 24.28 -8.84 -33.62
CA TRP A 650 24.57 -8.13 -34.87
C TRP A 650 24.65 -6.62 -34.69
N ASN A 651 23.80 -6.04 -33.84
CA ASN A 651 23.89 -4.63 -33.47
C ASN A 651 25.22 -4.30 -32.78
N ASN A 652 25.61 -5.08 -31.77
CA ASN A 652 26.83 -4.85 -31.02
C ASN A 652 28.10 -5.05 -31.89
N ILE A 653 28.08 -6.00 -32.82
CA ILE A 653 29.14 -6.13 -33.85
C ILE A 653 29.22 -4.85 -34.70
N GLY A 654 28.07 -4.28 -35.08
CA GLY A 654 28.00 -3.01 -35.79
C GLY A 654 28.63 -1.87 -35.00
N ALA A 655 28.31 -1.78 -33.70
CA ALA A 655 28.85 -0.78 -32.79
C ALA A 655 30.37 -0.88 -32.64
N LEU A 656 30.94 -2.09 -32.53
CA LEU A 656 32.40 -2.29 -32.47
C LEU A 656 33.10 -1.74 -33.71
N TYR A 657 32.57 -2.01 -34.91
CA TYR A 657 33.12 -1.47 -36.16
C TYR A 657 32.88 0.02 -36.34
N HIS A 658 31.76 0.54 -35.83
CA HIS A 658 31.42 1.96 -35.88
C HIS A 658 32.30 2.81 -34.95
N ASN A 659 32.58 2.31 -33.74
CA ASN A 659 33.35 3.05 -32.74
C ASN A 659 34.86 2.76 -32.82
N GLY A 660 35.27 1.69 -33.50
CA GLY A 660 36.66 1.24 -33.54
C GLY A 660 37.14 0.63 -32.22
N THR A 661 36.24 0.09 -31.40
CA THR A 661 36.57 -0.51 -30.11
C THR A 661 37.21 -1.89 -30.31
N GLY A 662 38.52 -1.99 -30.09
CA GLY A 662 39.27 -3.25 -30.27
C GLY A 662 39.51 -3.69 -31.71
N TYR A 663 38.97 -2.96 -32.69
CA TYR A 663 39.08 -3.20 -34.12
C TYR A 663 39.24 -1.88 -34.87
N ALA A 664 39.83 -1.91 -36.07
CA ALA A 664 39.88 -0.71 -36.90
C ALA A 664 38.46 -0.27 -37.30
N PHE A 665 38.18 1.03 -37.13
CA PHE A 665 36.96 1.68 -37.61
C PHE A 665 36.64 1.25 -39.05
N ASN A 666 35.40 0.79 -39.29
CA ASN A 666 34.96 0.34 -40.60
C ASN A 666 33.44 0.52 -40.79
N ILE A 667 33.06 1.70 -41.30
CA ILE A 667 31.66 2.05 -41.51
C ILE A 667 30.89 1.08 -42.43
N LYS A 668 31.54 0.49 -43.44
CA LYS A 668 30.88 -0.47 -44.35
C LYS A 668 30.46 -1.74 -43.61
N LYS A 669 31.35 -2.26 -42.75
CA LYS A 669 31.04 -3.43 -41.92
C LYS A 669 30.00 -3.09 -40.85
N ALA A 670 30.06 -1.90 -40.26
CA ALA A 670 29.05 -1.44 -39.31
C ALA A 670 27.64 -1.43 -39.94
N ILE A 671 27.48 -0.79 -41.11
CA ILE A 671 26.21 -0.77 -41.85
C ILE A 671 25.73 -2.17 -42.20
N GLN A 672 26.63 -3.07 -42.63
CA GLN A 672 26.26 -4.45 -42.92
C GLN A 672 25.74 -5.20 -41.68
N ALA A 673 26.42 -5.03 -40.55
CA ALA A 673 26.05 -5.67 -39.29
C ALA A 673 24.74 -5.10 -38.72
N TYR A 674 24.59 -3.77 -38.66
CA TYR A 674 23.32 -3.14 -38.27
C TYR A 674 22.18 -3.55 -39.21
N GLY A 675 22.41 -3.60 -40.52
CA GLY A 675 21.41 -4.07 -41.48
C GLY A 675 20.97 -5.50 -41.23
N LYS A 676 21.89 -6.38 -40.81
CA LYS A 676 21.56 -7.75 -40.42
C LYS A 676 20.76 -7.79 -39.12
N GLY A 677 21.15 -7.04 -38.08
CA GLY A 677 20.39 -6.92 -36.83
C GLY A 677 18.97 -6.40 -37.05
N ALA A 678 18.84 -5.34 -37.85
CA ALA A 678 17.57 -4.77 -38.28
C ALA A 678 16.68 -5.79 -39.01
N SER A 679 17.25 -6.59 -39.92
CA SER A 679 16.50 -7.64 -40.64
C SER A 679 16.00 -8.76 -39.72
N LEU A 680 16.65 -8.95 -38.58
CA LEU A 680 16.28 -9.91 -37.53
C LEU A 680 15.35 -9.29 -36.48
N GLY A 681 14.97 -8.01 -36.64
CA GLY A 681 13.99 -7.33 -35.81
C GLY A 681 14.54 -6.40 -34.74
N ASP A 682 15.85 -6.13 -34.71
CA ASP A 682 16.43 -5.20 -33.74
C ASP A 682 16.05 -3.74 -34.03
N GLY A 683 15.29 -3.13 -33.12
CA GLY A 683 14.92 -1.72 -33.21
C GLY A 683 16.11 -0.77 -33.02
N MET A 684 17.07 -1.13 -32.18
CA MET A 684 18.27 -0.33 -31.93
C MET A 684 19.19 -0.30 -33.16
N ALA A 685 19.38 -1.41 -33.86
CA ALA A 685 20.13 -1.44 -35.12
C ALA A 685 19.48 -0.58 -36.21
N LEU A 686 18.14 -0.53 -36.27
CA LEU A 686 17.42 0.38 -37.16
C LEU A 686 17.68 1.85 -36.78
N ALA A 687 17.67 2.18 -35.50
CA ALA A 687 17.99 3.53 -35.04
C ALA A 687 19.45 3.91 -35.31
N ASN A 688 20.40 3.01 -35.07
CA ASN A 688 21.82 3.21 -35.41
C ASN A 688 22.03 3.44 -36.91
N LEU A 689 21.28 2.74 -37.78
CA LEU A 689 21.26 3.05 -39.21
C LEU A 689 20.67 4.43 -39.49
N GLY A 690 19.58 4.80 -38.80
CA GLY A 690 18.98 6.12 -38.87
C GLY A 690 19.97 7.23 -38.51
N ASP A 691 20.70 7.07 -37.40
CA ASP A 691 21.71 8.01 -36.91
C ASP A 691 22.82 8.26 -37.95
N LEU A 692 23.32 7.21 -38.60
CA LEU A 692 24.34 7.36 -39.66
C LEU A 692 23.88 8.32 -40.76
N TYR A 693 22.64 8.15 -41.26
CA TYR A 693 22.11 9.01 -42.32
C TYR A 693 21.59 10.36 -41.80
N TYR A 694 21.18 10.45 -40.54
CA TYR A 694 20.74 11.68 -39.90
C TYR A 694 21.90 12.64 -39.69
N PHE A 695 23.01 12.18 -39.13
CA PHE A 695 24.19 13.02 -38.87
C PHE A 695 25.06 13.19 -40.13
N GLY A 696 25.07 12.21 -41.05
CA GLY A 696 25.94 12.26 -42.22
C GLY A 696 27.43 12.14 -41.87
N GLU A 697 27.73 11.59 -40.70
CA GLU A 697 29.10 11.29 -40.29
C GLU A 697 29.51 9.99 -40.98
N HIS A 698 30.45 10.07 -41.92
CA HIS A 698 30.99 8.95 -42.70
C HIS A 698 30.08 8.35 -43.79
N VAL A 699 28.83 8.82 -43.90
CA VAL A 699 27.93 8.61 -45.05
C VAL A 699 27.36 9.95 -45.51
N ILE A 700 26.80 10.02 -46.73
CA ILE A 700 26.12 11.25 -47.16
C ILE A 700 24.81 11.38 -46.36
N GLN A 701 24.61 12.54 -45.72
CA GLN A 701 23.38 12.85 -44.99
C GLN A 701 22.15 12.69 -45.90
N ASP A 702 21.14 11.98 -45.39
CA ASP A 702 19.94 11.64 -46.14
C ASP A 702 18.74 11.51 -45.18
N TYR A 703 18.01 12.61 -45.03
CA TYR A 703 16.88 12.67 -44.09
C TYR A 703 15.73 11.74 -44.46
N ASP A 704 15.49 11.49 -45.75
CA ASP A 704 14.45 10.55 -46.18
C ASP A 704 14.81 9.11 -45.77
N LYS A 705 16.08 8.72 -45.93
CA LYS A 705 16.55 7.41 -45.44
C LYS A 705 16.55 7.33 -43.91
N ALA A 706 17.03 8.36 -43.23
CA ALA A 706 17.03 8.40 -41.77
C ALA A 706 15.60 8.24 -41.22
N LEU A 707 14.65 8.97 -41.79
CA LEU A 707 13.23 8.91 -41.45
C LEU A 707 12.66 7.50 -41.66
N ASP A 708 12.93 6.87 -42.81
CA ASP A 708 12.49 5.49 -43.08
C ASP A 708 13.04 4.50 -42.04
N PHE A 709 14.31 4.63 -41.65
CA PHE A 709 14.90 3.79 -40.61
C PHE A 709 14.27 4.04 -39.23
N TYR A 710 14.11 5.28 -38.80
CA TYR A 710 13.49 5.58 -37.50
C TYR A 710 12.02 5.18 -37.44
N GLN A 711 11.26 5.32 -38.52
CA GLN A 711 9.86 4.84 -38.57
C GLN A 711 9.78 3.31 -38.54
N LYS A 712 10.76 2.61 -39.12
CA LYS A 712 10.88 1.16 -38.96
C LYS A 712 11.27 0.79 -37.53
N ALA A 713 12.14 1.55 -36.88
CA ALA A 713 12.52 1.37 -35.48
C ALA A 713 11.30 1.57 -34.55
N GLU A 714 10.46 2.58 -34.82
CA GLU A 714 9.20 2.82 -34.09
C GLU A 714 8.28 1.59 -34.14
N LYS A 715 8.14 0.94 -35.30
CA LYS A 715 7.39 -0.33 -35.45
C LYS A 715 8.00 -1.51 -34.70
N LYS A 716 9.23 -1.36 -34.20
CA LYS A 716 9.96 -2.31 -33.36
C LYS A 716 10.09 -1.81 -31.91
N ASN A 717 9.25 -0.85 -31.51
CA ASN A 717 9.21 -0.26 -30.18
C ASN A 717 10.51 0.46 -29.77
N TYR A 718 11.25 0.99 -30.74
CA TYR A 718 12.43 1.83 -30.50
C TYR A 718 12.20 3.23 -31.07
N TYR A 719 11.95 4.19 -30.19
CA TYR A 719 11.39 5.49 -30.54
C TYR A 719 12.47 6.58 -30.61
N ASN A 720 12.48 7.35 -31.70
CA ASN A 720 13.40 8.48 -31.92
C ASN A 720 12.58 9.72 -32.33
N TYR A 721 11.57 10.08 -31.53
CA TYR A 721 10.59 11.10 -31.89
C TYR A 721 11.20 12.50 -32.03
N ASP A 722 12.24 12.80 -31.25
CA ASP A 722 13.03 14.03 -31.35
C ASP A 722 13.69 14.15 -32.74
N LYS A 723 14.38 13.09 -33.19
CA LYS A 723 15.04 13.04 -34.50
C LYS A 723 14.04 13.07 -35.65
N ILE A 724 12.95 12.33 -35.53
CA ILE A 724 11.87 12.35 -36.53
C ILE A 724 11.24 13.75 -36.64
N SER A 725 11.00 14.41 -35.51
CA SER A 725 10.48 15.78 -35.49
C SER A 725 11.44 16.75 -36.16
N GLU A 726 12.74 16.70 -35.82
CA GLU A 726 13.73 17.56 -36.46
C GLU A 726 13.81 17.30 -37.98
N ILE A 727 13.77 16.04 -38.42
CA ILE A 727 13.72 15.71 -39.85
C ILE A 727 12.52 16.36 -40.52
N TYR A 728 11.31 16.22 -39.97
CA TYR A 728 10.11 16.84 -40.55
C TYR A 728 10.18 18.37 -40.58
N TYR A 729 10.80 18.97 -39.56
CA TYR A 729 11.06 20.41 -39.55
C TYR A 729 12.01 20.82 -40.69
N GLN A 730 13.12 20.12 -40.87
CA GLN A 730 14.10 20.37 -41.94
C GLN A 730 13.51 20.16 -43.35
N LEU A 731 12.68 19.14 -43.52
CA LEU A 731 11.94 18.87 -44.76
C LEU A 731 10.75 19.81 -44.99
N ARG A 732 10.44 20.70 -44.02
CA ARG A 732 9.30 21.63 -44.04
C ARG A 732 7.94 20.93 -44.14
N ASP A 733 7.85 19.68 -43.66
CA ASP A 733 6.59 18.93 -43.56
C ASP A 733 5.97 19.17 -42.18
N TYR A 734 5.41 20.37 -42.02
CA TYR A 734 4.85 20.81 -40.75
C TYR A 734 3.61 20.01 -40.31
N LYS A 735 2.93 19.35 -41.26
CA LYS A 735 1.77 18.51 -40.95
C LYS A 735 2.21 17.29 -40.14
N ASN A 736 3.24 16.57 -40.62
CA ASN A 736 3.75 15.40 -39.91
C ASN A 736 4.59 15.78 -38.70
N LEU A 737 5.29 16.93 -38.73
CA LEU A 737 5.93 17.51 -37.55
C LEU A 737 4.95 17.62 -36.37
N LEU A 738 3.79 18.25 -36.57
CA LEU A 738 2.78 18.40 -35.52
C LEU A 738 2.24 17.06 -34.97
N VAL A 739 2.30 15.98 -35.74
CA VAL A 739 1.94 14.64 -35.25
C VAL A 739 3.00 14.13 -34.28
N TYR A 740 4.27 14.24 -34.63
CA TYR A 740 5.37 13.76 -33.79
C TYR A 740 5.65 14.66 -32.58
N LEU A 741 5.44 15.97 -32.68
CA LEU A 741 5.50 16.87 -31.53
C LEU A 741 4.45 16.56 -30.45
N LYS A 742 3.35 15.87 -30.78
CA LYS A 742 2.36 15.41 -29.79
C LYS A 742 2.79 14.12 -29.08
N LYS A 743 3.78 13.41 -29.62
CA LYS A 743 4.38 12.23 -29.01
C LYS A 743 5.54 12.58 -28.08
N ASP A 744 5.84 13.87 -27.92
CA ASP A 744 6.76 14.39 -26.92
C ASP A 744 6.06 14.53 -25.56
N TYR A 745 5.86 13.39 -24.89
CA TYR A 745 5.04 13.31 -23.68
C TYR A 745 5.68 14.02 -22.47
N ASP A 746 7.01 14.01 -22.38
CA ASP A 746 7.79 14.70 -21.33
C ASP A 746 8.05 16.17 -21.65
N GLN A 747 7.60 16.63 -22.83
CA GLN A 747 7.76 18.00 -23.31
C GLN A 747 9.23 18.45 -23.41
N SER A 748 10.14 17.50 -23.63
CA SER A 748 11.59 17.71 -23.60
C SER A 748 12.12 18.53 -24.79
N TYR A 749 11.43 18.56 -25.92
CA TYR A 749 11.91 19.32 -27.09
C TYR A 749 10.80 20.04 -27.86
N SER A 750 9.54 19.66 -27.73
CA SER A 750 8.46 20.17 -28.58
C SER A 750 8.20 21.67 -28.43
N GLY A 751 8.52 22.24 -27.27
CA GLY A 751 8.34 23.67 -27.00
C GLY A 751 9.03 24.58 -28.02
N ILE A 752 10.27 24.27 -28.43
CA ILE A 752 10.99 25.10 -29.40
C ILE A 752 10.31 25.08 -30.78
N TYR A 753 9.85 23.91 -31.23
CA TYR A 753 9.19 23.76 -32.52
C TYR A 753 7.79 24.38 -32.51
N TYR A 754 6.99 24.18 -31.46
CA TYR A 754 5.68 24.83 -31.34
C TYR A 754 5.81 26.36 -31.32
N GLY A 755 6.82 26.89 -30.63
CA GLY A 755 7.12 28.32 -30.62
C GLY A 755 7.32 28.88 -32.03
N ILE A 756 8.21 28.24 -32.81
CA ILE A 756 8.51 28.62 -34.20
C ILE A 756 7.27 28.49 -35.09
N ILE A 757 6.55 27.36 -34.99
CA ILE A 757 5.38 27.07 -35.83
C ILE A 757 4.27 28.12 -35.63
N TYR A 758 3.96 28.46 -34.38
CA TYR A 758 2.92 29.46 -34.08
C TYR A 758 3.37 30.89 -34.37
N GLU A 759 4.67 31.20 -34.25
CA GLU A 759 5.18 32.52 -34.61
C GLU A 759 5.04 32.80 -36.11
N HIS A 760 5.45 31.85 -36.94
CA HIS A 760 5.50 32.03 -38.40
C HIS A 760 4.26 31.49 -39.14
N GLY A 761 3.33 30.84 -38.43
CA GLY A 761 2.15 30.23 -39.04
C GLY A 761 2.48 29.04 -39.95
N MET A 762 3.47 28.22 -39.57
CA MET A 762 3.94 27.08 -40.38
C MET A 762 3.01 25.87 -40.22
N GLY A 763 2.01 25.74 -41.09
CA GLY A 763 1.01 24.66 -41.01
C GLY A 763 -0.11 24.92 -39.99
N VAL A 764 -0.10 26.08 -39.32
CA VAL A 764 -1.17 26.58 -38.43
C VAL A 764 -1.38 28.07 -38.65
N LYS A 765 -2.47 28.64 -38.10
CA LYS A 765 -2.62 30.09 -38.05
C LYS A 765 -1.60 30.68 -37.05
N ALA A 766 -0.89 31.72 -37.47
CA ALA A 766 0.04 32.43 -36.59
C ALA A 766 -0.66 32.94 -35.32
N ASP A 767 -0.02 32.74 -34.17
CA ASP A 767 -0.54 33.07 -32.83
C ASP A 767 0.64 33.40 -31.90
N ALA A 768 0.93 34.69 -31.77
CA ALA A 768 2.04 35.19 -30.95
C ALA A 768 1.89 34.82 -29.46
N LYS A 769 0.67 34.74 -28.93
CA LYS A 769 0.44 34.38 -27.52
C LYS A 769 0.84 32.92 -27.27
N LYS A 770 0.47 32.02 -28.19
CA LYS A 770 0.90 30.62 -28.12
C LYS A 770 2.40 30.48 -28.34
N ALA A 771 2.97 31.20 -29.31
CA ALA A 771 4.41 31.19 -29.56
C ALA A 771 5.21 31.57 -28.31
N ILE A 772 4.83 32.66 -27.64
CA ILE A 772 5.44 33.10 -26.37
C ILE A 772 5.34 31.99 -25.31
N LYS A 773 4.15 31.40 -25.11
CA LYS A 773 3.95 30.31 -24.13
C LYS A 773 4.92 29.15 -24.39
N TYR A 774 5.04 28.71 -25.64
CA TYR A 774 5.90 27.58 -26.00
C TYR A 774 7.40 27.91 -25.94
N TYR A 775 7.79 29.16 -26.23
CA TYR A 775 9.16 29.60 -25.99
C TYR A 775 9.51 29.64 -24.48
N GLU A 776 8.59 30.09 -23.63
CA GLU A 776 8.78 30.03 -22.17
C GLU A 776 8.91 28.58 -21.68
N GLN A 777 8.08 27.67 -22.23
CA GLN A 777 8.14 26.24 -21.93
C GLN A 777 9.45 25.61 -22.39
N ALA A 778 9.92 25.90 -23.61
CA ALA A 778 11.19 25.37 -24.13
C ALA A 778 12.36 25.70 -23.21
N ASN A 779 12.44 26.97 -22.78
CA ASN A 779 13.49 27.46 -21.88
C ASN A 779 13.33 27.01 -20.42
N ALA A 780 12.19 26.45 -20.03
CA ALA A 780 12.04 25.79 -18.74
C ALA A 780 12.71 24.41 -18.72
N TYR A 781 12.84 23.77 -19.89
CA TYR A 781 13.45 22.45 -20.03
C TYR A 781 14.94 22.53 -20.40
N ASN A 782 15.31 23.31 -21.41
CA ASN A 782 16.70 23.50 -21.83
C ASN A 782 16.94 24.92 -22.36
N ALA A 783 18.17 25.42 -22.30
CA ALA A 783 18.47 26.80 -22.69
C ALA A 783 18.54 26.93 -24.22
N TYR A 784 17.50 27.52 -24.83
CA TYR A 784 17.44 27.79 -26.26
C TYR A 784 17.69 29.27 -26.54
N GLU A 785 18.82 29.60 -27.19
CA GLU A 785 19.18 30.98 -27.53
C GLU A 785 18.11 31.66 -28.38
N TYR A 786 17.59 30.95 -29.40
CA TYR A 786 16.55 31.48 -30.28
C TYR A 786 15.28 31.84 -29.51
N ALA A 787 14.73 30.92 -28.70
CA ALA A 787 13.54 31.18 -27.89
C ALA A 787 13.75 32.38 -26.95
N THR A 788 14.94 32.46 -26.33
CA THR A 788 15.31 33.56 -25.44
C THR A 788 15.32 34.90 -26.15
N GLN A 789 15.94 34.99 -27.34
CA GLN A 789 15.94 36.19 -28.17
C GLN A 789 14.51 36.61 -28.55
N ARG A 790 13.65 35.65 -28.92
CA ARG A 790 12.25 35.93 -29.25
C ARG A 790 11.47 36.43 -28.04
N LEU A 791 11.67 35.86 -26.85
CA LEU A 791 11.02 36.31 -25.61
C LEU A 791 11.46 37.73 -25.21
N VAL A 792 12.74 38.06 -25.38
CA VAL A 792 13.23 39.44 -25.14
C VAL A 792 12.61 40.42 -26.11
N TYR A 793 12.49 40.06 -27.39
CA TYR A 793 11.77 40.86 -28.38
C TYR A 793 10.30 41.08 -27.99
N TYR A 794 9.56 40.01 -27.67
CA TYR A 794 8.13 40.11 -27.33
C TYR A 794 7.88 40.94 -26.07
N TYR A 795 8.72 40.80 -25.03
CA TYR A 795 8.52 41.55 -23.79
C TYR A 795 9.12 42.95 -23.80
N GLY A 796 10.03 43.28 -24.73
CA GLY A 796 10.65 44.60 -24.84
C GLY A 796 10.02 45.51 -25.90
N GLU A 797 9.86 44.97 -27.12
CA GLU A 797 9.58 45.76 -28.32
C GLU A 797 8.15 45.55 -28.86
N ASP A 798 7.54 44.38 -28.65
CA ASP A 798 6.18 44.12 -29.14
C ASP A 798 5.13 44.94 -28.35
N PRO A 799 4.33 45.80 -29.02
CA PRO A 799 3.41 46.72 -28.35
C PRO A 799 2.24 46.03 -27.64
N VAL A 800 1.94 44.76 -27.97
CA VAL A 800 0.83 44.00 -27.38
C VAL A 800 1.31 43.22 -26.15
N PHE A 801 2.51 42.66 -26.19
CA PHE A 801 3.02 41.74 -25.16
C PHE A 801 4.06 42.35 -24.22
N LYS A 802 4.44 43.62 -24.42
CA LYS A 802 5.42 44.32 -23.60
C LYS A 802 5.22 44.12 -22.10
N ASN A 803 6.28 43.70 -21.40
CA ASN A 803 6.27 43.48 -19.96
C ASN A 803 7.68 43.63 -19.37
N GLU A 804 7.91 44.72 -18.64
CA GLU A 804 9.24 45.07 -18.11
C GLU A 804 9.81 44.00 -17.15
N LYS A 805 8.97 43.40 -16.30
CA LYS A 805 9.40 42.38 -15.34
C LYS A 805 9.83 41.10 -16.05
N LYS A 806 9.07 40.67 -17.06
CA LYS A 806 9.43 39.49 -17.86
C LYS A 806 10.62 39.76 -18.79
N LEU A 807 10.76 40.97 -19.31
CA LEU A 807 11.94 41.39 -20.07
C LEU A 807 13.22 41.25 -19.24
N GLN A 808 13.22 41.77 -18.01
CA GLN A 808 14.36 41.64 -17.11
C GLN A 808 14.69 40.18 -16.81
N LYS A 809 13.68 39.35 -16.52
CA LYS A 809 13.85 37.90 -16.33
C LYS A 809 14.61 37.25 -17.49
N TRP A 810 14.17 37.49 -18.73
CA TRP A 810 14.74 36.83 -19.90
C TRP A 810 16.09 37.42 -20.34
N ARG A 811 16.39 38.69 -20.01
CA ARG A 811 17.75 39.25 -20.15
C ARG A 811 18.73 38.59 -19.17
N SER A 812 18.35 38.44 -17.90
CA SER A 812 19.17 37.73 -16.92
C SER A 812 19.40 36.28 -17.32
N PHE A 813 18.35 35.57 -17.76
CA PHE A 813 18.48 34.19 -18.26
C PHE A 813 19.47 34.08 -19.43
N ALA A 814 19.46 35.04 -20.36
CA ALA A 814 20.41 35.04 -21.46
C ALA A 814 21.85 35.33 -21.02
N GLU A 815 22.05 36.24 -20.06
CA GLU A 815 23.37 36.51 -19.48
C GLU A 815 23.94 35.26 -18.77
N GLU A 816 23.11 34.58 -17.97
CA GLU A 816 23.48 33.34 -17.27
C GLU A 816 23.88 32.21 -18.24
N ASN A 817 23.25 32.15 -19.41
CA ASN A 817 23.51 31.13 -20.42
C ASN A 817 24.46 31.59 -21.55
N GLY A 818 25.02 32.80 -21.46
CA GLY A 818 25.98 33.33 -22.43
C GLY A 818 25.41 33.67 -23.81
N PHE A 819 24.10 33.89 -23.92
CA PHE A 819 23.41 34.18 -25.18
C PHE A 819 23.61 35.63 -25.62
N LYS A 820 23.77 35.86 -26.93
CA LYS A 820 23.87 37.23 -27.48
C LYS A 820 22.46 37.73 -27.82
N ILE A 821 21.95 38.68 -27.03
CA ILE A 821 20.71 39.37 -27.35
C ILE A 821 21.07 40.76 -27.91
N ASN A 822 20.67 41.04 -29.15
CA ASN A 822 20.80 42.36 -29.77
C ASN A 822 19.53 43.18 -29.59
#